data_AF-A0A952CJK6-F1
#
_entry.id   AF-A0A952CJK6-F1
#
_cell.length_a   1.000
_cell.length_b   1.000
_cell.length_c   1.000
_cell.angle_alpha   90.00
_cell.angle_beta   90.00
_cell.angle_gamma   90.00
#
_symmetry.space_group_name_H-M   'P 1'
#
loop_
_entity.id
_entity.type
_entity.pdbx_description
1 polymer ?
#
loop_
_entity_poly.entity_id
_entity_poly.type
_entity_poly.pdbx_seq_one_letter_code
_entity_poly.pdbx_strand_id
1 'polypeptide(L)'
;MTAALERILGPRVPADDLRSRRMRYLLPTLLLLAAGALLIGSFFLPYWRMTLHAPQYPKGLHVRAYLNHLEGDVREIDGLNHYIGMRPLQEAAQLERTTSGMLIGVLALLLVAGVFIHNRWAGALALPALLFPLGFLADLQFWLAHFGTNLDPRAALSSSVKPFVPPVLGTGVIGQFRTVASVGPGFWLATAASIVLIAALWSHRRAYKPLVDARRAAQREGQGAAATPAVAVVALALLTGPATVRADAAARGDLNALIAAASPGDVLRVPAGVYGPATIDKPLTLVAEGRVTIDAGGRGDALRVSAAGVTLRGFHIRGTGDSLDQQNAGVAVEAAGARIEDNTLEDVLLGVLLNNAPDTLVRNNIIRGKPLDLPRRGDGIRLWNSPNARVEDNVVEGVRDVVVWYSRGVRLTGNHVSNSRYGLHFMYASDSAVEDNRLSDNSVGAFLMYSHDLVLRRNTLEHNRGPSGYGIGLKDMDGLTCEENVVVTNRVGMYVDSSPSRVDVTHHFRRNVFAFNDVALALLPAVQRNHFSDNTFMENIEQVAILGGGPLRNNLFTVAGRGNYWSDYAGYDADGDGLGDLQYRAMSLFENLLDREPKLRLFVYSPAQQAIELASRAFPIMRPEPKITDEAPLMRPVFVDFKPRAAAVGPFASVSTGLLALAGLIVAGLSRTFGRAVAATRSPAAASAAAESDARVLTTTGDDVRIVAPPVLEVTGLRKRFGRHVVVENLSLEVARGGAVALWGTNGAGKTTIIKCILGLHPYRGTIRVGGIDARRSGPQARRLIGYVSQELSFYDDLTARESVRLFAQLKRVRTPRVDQVLERVGLAEHGGKRVGQLSGGMKQRLALAVALLADPPLLLLDEPTSNLDAAARRSFLELLADLKRAGKTLLFTTHRAEEVAALAERVLVLERGRVLRDGAPQALDAGARLRIPLGPEAREPACRLLAQAGFDVSRNGTALYVQVAAGRKAAPLALLAQAGIAVENFDLETGDSQ
;
A
#
# COMPACT_ATOMS: atom_id res chain seq x y z
N MET A 1 -3.49 11.48 -59.20
CA MET A 1 -3.37 10.43 -58.16
C MET A 1 -2.02 9.75 -58.36
N THR A 2 -1.16 9.69 -57.35
CA THR A 2 0.18 9.10 -57.48
C THR A 2 0.09 7.60 -57.74
N ALA A 3 1.05 7.01 -58.47
CA ALA A 3 1.08 5.58 -58.77
C ALA A 3 1.05 4.69 -57.52
N ALA A 4 1.49 5.22 -56.37
CA ALA A 4 1.40 4.59 -55.07
C ALA A 4 -0.05 4.45 -54.56
N LEU A 5 -0.89 5.46 -54.75
CA LEU A 5 -2.29 5.47 -54.28
C LEU A 5 -3.17 4.49 -55.07
N GLU A 6 -2.91 4.31 -56.37
CA GLU A 6 -3.60 3.31 -57.18
C GLU A 6 -3.25 1.86 -56.82
N ARG A 7 -2.01 1.60 -56.37
CA ARG A 7 -1.62 0.27 -55.88
C ARG A 7 -2.36 -0.13 -54.62
N ILE A 8 -2.76 0.84 -53.79
CA ILE A 8 -3.48 0.62 -52.53
C ILE A 8 -4.98 0.43 -52.79
N LEU A 9 -5.61 1.34 -53.54
CA LEU A 9 -7.07 1.32 -53.79
C LEU A 9 -7.52 0.21 -54.76
N GLY A 10 -6.64 -0.28 -55.63
CA GLY A 10 -6.97 -1.33 -56.61
C GLY A 10 -7.59 -0.79 -57.91
N PRO A 11 -7.95 -1.69 -58.84
CA PRO A 11 -8.41 -1.32 -60.18
C PRO A 11 -9.74 -0.57 -60.15
N ARG A 12 -9.85 0.48 -60.97
CA ARG A 12 -11.13 1.17 -61.20
C ARG A 12 -12.01 0.32 -62.11
N VAL A 13 -13.30 0.25 -61.79
CA VAL A 13 -14.27 -0.48 -62.61
C VAL A 13 -14.53 0.32 -63.90
N PRO A 14 -14.41 -0.26 -65.10
CA PRO A 14 -14.75 0.41 -66.35
C PRO A 14 -16.22 0.85 -66.37
N ALA A 15 -16.50 2.04 -66.92
CA ALA A 15 -17.83 2.64 -66.86
C ALA A 15 -18.94 1.79 -67.53
N ASP A 16 -18.58 1.00 -68.53
CA ASP A 16 -19.52 0.14 -69.28
C ASP A 16 -19.84 -1.18 -68.52
N ASP A 17 -18.86 -1.71 -67.78
CA ASP A 17 -19.04 -2.90 -66.93
C ASP A 17 -19.80 -2.56 -65.64
N LEU A 18 -19.60 -1.34 -65.11
CA LEU A 18 -20.37 -0.82 -63.98
C LEU A 18 -21.87 -0.67 -64.30
N ARG A 19 -22.20 -0.24 -65.54
CA ARG A 19 -23.60 -0.09 -66.00
C ARG A 19 -24.30 -1.42 -66.23
N SER A 20 -23.62 -2.40 -66.83
CA SER A 20 -24.20 -3.70 -67.18
C SER A 20 -24.29 -4.69 -66.01
N ARG A 21 -23.42 -4.58 -64.99
CA ARG A 21 -23.35 -5.51 -63.84
C ARG A 21 -23.38 -4.81 -62.48
N ARG A 22 -24.19 -3.77 -62.32
CA ARG A 22 -24.25 -2.91 -61.12
C ARG A 22 -24.34 -3.68 -59.79
N MET A 23 -25.19 -4.70 -59.70
CA MET A 23 -25.38 -5.49 -58.47
C MET A 23 -24.15 -6.29 -58.05
N ARG A 24 -23.28 -6.68 -59.00
CA ARG A 24 -22.03 -7.41 -58.71
C ARG A 24 -21.07 -6.59 -57.86
N TYR A 25 -21.07 -5.27 -58.04
CA TYR A 25 -20.17 -4.34 -57.37
C TYR A 25 -20.83 -3.65 -56.15
N LEU A 26 -22.16 -3.58 -56.10
CA LEU A 26 -22.91 -3.01 -54.96
C LEU A 26 -23.05 -3.98 -53.78
N LEU A 27 -23.25 -5.27 -54.05
CA LEU A 27 -23.53 -6.28 -53.02
C LEU A 27 -22.42 -6.42 -51.95
N PRO A 28 -21.12 -6.47 -52.30
CA PRO A 28 -20.05 -6.56 -51.29
C PRO A 28 -20.03 -5.34 -50.37
N THR A 29 -20.30 -4.16 -50.92
CA THR A 29 -20.38 -2.90 -50.16
C THR A 29 -21.50 -2.92 -49.14
N LEU A 30 -22.71 -3.33 -49.54
CA LEU A 30 -23.85 -3.41 -48.63
C LEU A 30 -23.60 -4.43 -47.50
N LEU A 31 -22.98 -5.57 -47.81
CA LEU A 31 -22.66 -6.60 -46.80
C LEU A 31 -21.55 -6.15 -45.84
N LEU A 32 -20.53 -5.43 -46.30
CA LEU A 32 -19.49 -4.85 -45.43
C LEU A 32 -20.08 -3.81 -44.46
N LEU A 33 -20.98 -2.96 -44.95
CA LEU A 33 -21.66 -1.96 -44.11
C LEU A 33 -22.62 -2.61 -43.11
N ALA A 34 -23.37 -3.64 -43.52
CA ALA A 34 -24.25 -4.40 -42.64
C ALA A 34 -23.47 -5.13 -41.54
N ALA A 35 -22.34 -5.77 -41.88
CA ALA A 35 -21.46 -6.39 -40.88
C ALA A 35 -20.91 -5.36 -39.88
N GLY A 36 -20.53 -4.16 -40.35
CA GLY A 36 -20.11 -3.06 -39.48
C GLY A 36 -21.22 -2.60 -38.53
N ALA A 37 -22.45 -2.46 -39.03
CA ALA A 37 -23.60 -2.05 -38.21
C ALA A 37 -23.96 -3.10 -37.15
N LEU A 38 -23.95 -4.39 -37.49
CA LEU A 38 -24.19 -5.48 -36.54
C LEU A 38 -23.09 -5.52 -35.46
N LEU A 39 -21.83 -5.32 -35.85
CA LEU A 39 -20.71 -5.27 -34.91
C LEU A 39 -20.84 -4.07 -33.95
N ILE A 40 -21.23 -2.89 -34.44
CA ILE A 40 -21.54 -1.73 -33.58
C ILE A 40 -22.72 -2.03 -32.66
N GLY A 41 -23.80 -2.60 -33.19
CA GLY A 41 -24.99 -2.93 -32.40
C GLY A 41 -24.71 -3.91 -31.26
N SER A 42 -23.79 -4.86 -31.48
CA SER A 42 -23.39 -5.83 -30.46
C SER A 42 -22.83 -5.18 -29.20
N PHE A 43 -22.14 -4.04 -29.32
CA PHE A 43 -21.49 -3.34 -28.23
C PHE A 43 -22.42 -2.95 -27.07
N PHE A 44 -23.70 -2.68 -27.39
CA PHE A 44 -24.69 -2.25 -26.41
C PHE A 44 -25.39 -3.39 -25.66
N LEU A 45 -25.01 -4.64 -25.95
CA LEU A 45 -25.63 -5.83 -25.39
C LEU A 45 -24.62 -6.63 -24.53
N PRO A 46 -25.07 -7.37 -23.51
CA PRO A 46 -24.19 -8.18 -22.69
C PRO A 46 -23.61 -9.35 -23.52
N TYR A 47 -22.32 -9.57 -23.39
CA TYR A 47 -21.57 -10.62 -24.09
C TYR A 47 -21.47 -11.91 -23.28
N TRP A 48 -21.50 -11.81 -21.96
CA TRP A 48 -21.40 -12.97 -21.07
C TRP A 48 -22.19 -12.75 -19.79
N ARG A 49 -22.65 -13.82 -19.18
CA ARG A 49 -23.38 -13.79 -17.90
C ARG A 49 -23.03 -15.01 -17.05
N MET A 50 -22.95 -14.81 -15.74
CA MET A 50 -22.70 -15.85 -14.75
C MET A 50 -23.63 -15.67 -13.56
N THR A 51 -24.12 -16.80 -13.04
CA THR A 51 -24.83 -16.87 -11.77
C THR A 51 -24.02 -17.69 -10.79
N LEU A 52 -23.78 -17.17 -9.59
CA LEU A 52 -23.14 -17.84 -8.46
C LEU A 52 -24.20 -18.23 -7.43
N HIS A 53 -24.37 -19.51 -7.18
CA HIS A 53 -25.25 -20.06 -6.16
C HIS A 53 -24.45 -20.42 -4.91
N ALA A 54 -24.94 -20.01 -3.75
CA ALA A 54 -24.36 -20.29 -2.45
C ALA A 54 -25.47 -20.50 -1.39
N PRO A 55 -25.24 -21.27 -0.32
CA PRO A 55 -26.25 -21.49 0.73
C PRO A 55 -26.76 -20.20 1.38
N GLN A 56 -25.89 -19.20 1.49
CA GLN A 56 -26.19 -17.88 2.06
C GLN A 56 -26.96 -16.97 1.09
N TYR A 57 -27.00 -17.31 -0.19
CA TYR A 57 -27.67 -16.55 -1.25
C TYR A 57 -28.64 -17.46 -2.03
N PRO A 58 -29.82 -17.77 -1.47
CA PRO A 58 -30.76 -18.73 -2.05
C PRO A 58 -31.31 -18.32 -3.43
N LYS A 59 -31.28 -17.03 -3.77
CA LYS A 59 -31.65 -16.50 -5.09
C LYS A 59 -30.49 -16.51 -6.11
N GLY A 60 -29.26 -16.78 -5.67
CA GLY A 60 -28.04 -16.63 -6.47
C GLY A 60 -27.61 -15.17 -6.66
N LEU A 61 -26.32 -14.97 -6.94
CA LEU A 61 -25.73 -13.68 -7.32
C LEU A 61 -25.45 -13.68 -8.82
N HIS A 62 -25.79 -12.60 -9.51
CA HIS A 62 -25.73 -12.52 -10.97
C HIS A 62 -24.72 -11.48 -11.45
N VAL A 63 -23.90 -11.84 -12.42
CA VAL A 63 -22.97 -10.92 -13.12
C VAL A 63 -23.23 -10.98 -14.61
N ARG A 64 -23.25 -9.80 -15.25
CA ARG A 64 -23.28 -9.66 -16.71
C ARG A 64 -22.07 -8.86 -17.15
N ALA A 65 -21.33 -9.40 -18.11
CA ALA A 65 -20.20 -8.71 -18.72
C ALA A 65 -20.62 -8.14 -20.07
N TYR A 66 -20.50 -6.83 -20.19
CA TYR A 66 -20.52 -6.08 -21.44
C TYR A 66 -19.07 -5.90 -21.91
N LEU A 67 -18.89 -5.53 -23.17
CA LEU A 67 -17.54 -5.25 -23.69
C LEU A 67 -16.84 -4.11 -22.94
N ASN A 68 -17.57 -3.22 -22.27
CA ASN A 68 -17.01 -2.02 -21.63
C ASN A 68 -17.25 -1.93 -20.12
N HIS A 69 -18.11 -2.78 -19.53
CA HIS A 69 -18.39 -2.75 -18.10
C HIS A 69 -18.97 -4.08 -17.59
N LEU A 70 -19.09 -4.21 -16.27
CA LEU A 70 -19.77 -5.32 -15.60
C LEU A 70 -21.00 -4.79 -14.88
N GLU A 71 -22.11 -5.53 -14.91
CA GLU A 71 -23.36 -5.22 -14.19
C GLU A 71 -23.79 -6.41 -13.31
N GLY A 72 -24.66 -6.13 -12.34
CA GLY A 72 -25.21 -7.11 -11.40
C GLY A 72 -24.58 -7.02 -10.01
N ASP A 73 -24.56 -8.13 -9.29
CA ASP A 73 -24.12 -8.27 -7.89
C ASP A 73 -22.59 -8.34 -7.77
N VAL A 74 -21.89 -7.47 -8.52
CA VAL A 74 -20.42 -7.50 -8.64
C VAL A 74 -19.75 -7.13 -7.31
N ARG A 75 -20.35 -6.21 -6.53
CA ARG A 75 -19.80 -5.78 -5.24
C ARG A 75 -19.90 -6.88 -4.19
N GLU A 76 -21.02 -7.58 -4.16
CA GLU A 76 -21.27 -8.72 -3.27
C GLU A 76 -20.31 -9.86 -3.60
N ILE A 77 -20.11 -10.16 -4.89
CA ILE A 77 -19.14 -11.16 -5.34
C ILE A 77 -17.71 -10.72 -5.03
N ASP A 78 -17.37 -9.44 -5.18
CA ASP A 78 -16.04 -8.93 -4.79
C ASP A 78 -15.81 -8.98 -3.27
N GLY A 79 -16.86 -8.78 -2.48
CA GLY A 79 -16.85 -9.02 -1.04
C GLY A 79 -16.56 -10.48 -0.69
N LEU A 80 -17.11 -11.44 -1.44
CA LEU A 80 -16.80 -12.87 -1.29
C LEU A 80 -15.37 -13.20 -1.77
N ASN A 81 -14.96 -12.62 -2.90
CA ASN A 81 -13.63 -12.78 -3.48
C ASN A 81 -12.53 -12.32 -2.53
N HIS A 82 -12.78 -11.25 -1.77
CA HIS A 82 -11.86 -10.76 -0.74
C HIS A 82 -11.50 -11.84 0.28
N TYR A 83 -12.45 -12.70 0.68
CA TYR A 83 -12.16 -13.78 1.63
C TYR A 83 -11.30 -14.89 1.04
N ILE A 84 -11.48 -15.25 -0.22
CA ILE A 84 -10.69 -16.30 -0.88
C ILE A 84 -9.40 -15.78 -1.53
N GLY A 85 -9.14 -14.47 -1.45
CA GLY A 85 -7.96 -13.83 -2.03
C GLY A 85 -8.04 -13.56 -3.51
N MET A 86 -9.21 -13.74 -4.11
CA MET A 86 -9.40 -13.37 -5.51
C MET A 86 -9.46 -11.84 -5.63
N ARG A 87 -8.76 -11.28 -6.60
CA ARG A 87 -8.80 -9.84 -6.87
C ARG A 87 -10.21 -9.40 -7.28
N PRO A 88 -10.61 -8.14 -7.02
CA PRO A 88 -11.93 -7.64 -7.41
C PRO A 88 -12.16 -7.78 -8.93
N LEU A 89 -13.30 -8.31 -9.34
CA LEU A 89 -13.67 -8.51 -10.75
C LEU A 89 -13.64 -7.20 -11.56
N GLN A 90 -13.78 -6.05 -10.90
CA GLN A 90 -13.62 -4.75 -11.54
C GLN A 90 -12.17 -4.45 -11.97
N GLU A 91 -11.17 -5.20 -11.50
CA GLU A 91 -9.78 -5.11 -11.96
C GLU A 91 -9.51 -5.96 -13.21
N ALA A 92 -10.36 -6.94 -13.52
CA ALA A 92 -10.19 -7.77 -14.70
C ALA A 92 -10.45 -6.99 -16.00
N ALA A 93 -9.64 -7.21 -17.03
CA ALA A 93 -9.85 -6.67 -18.38
C ALA A 93 -10.07 -5.13 -18.43
N GLN A 94 -9.37 -4.34 -17.60
CA GLN A 94 -9.59 -2.88 -17.55
C GLN A 94 -9.22 -2.18 -18.87
N LEU A 95 -8.13 -2.60 -19.52
CA LEU A 95 -7.70 -2.00 -20.77
C LEU A 95 -8.69 -2.34 -21.89
N GLU A 96 -9.08 -3.60 -21.98
CA GLU A 96 -10.02 -4.14 -22.96
C GLU A 96 -11.38 -3.47 -22.80
N ARG A 97 -11.87 -3.33 -21.56
CA ARG A 97 -13.14 -2.66 -21.28
C ARG A 97 -13.13 -1.16 -21.58
N THR A 98 -12.04 -0.47 -21.30
CA THR A 98 -11.92 0.97 -21.59
C THR A 98 -11.74 1.26 -23.08
N THR A 99 -11.13 0.34 -23.83
CA THR A 99 -10.81 0.52 -25.26
C THR A 99 -11.79 -0.17 -26.21
N SER A 100 -12.68 -1.05 -25.72
CA SER A 100 -13.60 -1.83 -26.56
C SER A 100 -14.50 -0.99 -27.46
N GLY A 101 -14.98 0.17 -26.99
CA GLY A 101 -15.77 1.09 -27.83
C GLY A 101 -14.98 1.65 -29.00
N MET A 102 -13.71 2.02 -28.77
CA MET A 102 -12.81 2.45 -29.84
C MET A 102 -12.45 1.29 -30.76
N LEU A 103 -12.18 0.11 -30.21
CA LEU A 103 -11.89 -1.09 -30.99
C LEU A 103 -13.04 -1.43 -31.94
N ILE A 104 -14.28 -1.51 -31.45
CA ILE A 104 -15.47 -1.76 -32.28
C ILE A 104 -15.64 -0.66 -33.34
N GLY A 105 -15.41 0.61 -32.98
CA GLY A 105 -15.43 1.72 -33.92
C GLY A 105 -14.36 1.60 -35.01
N VAL A 106 -13.12 1.23 -34.66
CA VAL A 106 -12.03 0.98 -35.61
C VAL A 106 -12.35 -0.20 -36.51
N LEU A 107 -12.84 -1.31 -35.95
CA LEU A 107 -13.25 -2.47 -36.73
C LEU A 107 -14.34 -2.10 -37.75
N ALA A 108 -15.35 -1.34 -37.34
CA ALA A 108 -16.37 -0.84 -38.25
C ALA A 108 -15.79 0.12 -39.32
N LEU A 109 -14.87 1.00 -38.97
CA LEU A 109 -14.19 1.91 -39.91
C LEU A 109 -13.30 1.15 -40.90
N LEU A 110 -12.63 0.07 -40.48
CA LEU A 110 -11.85 -0.79 -41.37
C LEU A 110 -12.76 -1.50 -42.38
N LEU A 111 -13.96 -1.92 -41.97
CA LEU A 111 -14.97 -2.47 -42.87
C LEU A 111 -15.47 -1.42 -43.87
N VAL A 112 -15.68 -0.17 -43.44
CA VAL A 112 -16.01 0.96 -44.32
C VAL A 112 -14.85 1.28 -45.26
N ALA A 113 -13.60 1.28 -44.79
CA ALA A 113 -12.43 1.47 -45.64
C ALA A 113 -12.27 0.34 -46.68
N GLY A 114 -12.61 -0.89 -46.30
CA GLY A 114 -12.66 -2.06 -47.18
C GLY A 114 -13.59 -1.90 -48.39
N VAL A 115 -14.61 -1.03 -48.30
CA VAL A 115 -15.48 -0.68 -49.43
C VAL A 115 -14.70 0.00 -50.56
N PHE A 116 -13.71 0.82 -50.23
CA PHE A 116 -12.95 1.60 -51.21
C PHE A 116 -11.73 0.87 -51.75
N ILE A 117 -11.44 -0.32 -51.22
CA ILE A 117 -10.27 -1.13 -51.59
C ILE A 117 -10.72 -2.31 -52.43
N HIS A 118 -10.32 -2.35 -53.69
CA HIS A 118 -10.79 -3.32 -54.68
C HIS A 118 -9.78 -4.45 -54.93
N ASN A 119 -9.05 -4.85 -53.90
CA ASN A 119 -8.01 -5.89 -54.00
C ASN A 119 -7.93 -6.71 -52.69
N ARG A 120 -6.93 -7.59 -52.58
CA ARG A 120 -6.73 -8.46 -51.41
C ARG A 120 -6.66 -7.74 -50.06
N TRP A 121 -6.33 -6.44 -50.05
CA TRP A 121 -6.23 -5.66 -48.82
C TRP A 121 -7.60 -5.46 -48.15
N ALA A 122 -8.72 -5.53 -48.87
CA ALA A 122 -10.05 -5.52 -48.26
C ALA A 122 -10.29 -6.71 -47.31
N GLY A 123 -9.79 -7.89 -47.68
CA GLY A 123 -9.81 -9.06 -46.80
C GLY A 123 -8.94 -8.88 -45.56
N ALA A 124 -7.79 -8.21 -45.70
CA ALA A 124 -6.91 -7.90 -44.58
C ALA A 124 -7.55 -6.89 -43.61
N LEU A 125 -8.29 -5.89 -44.12
CA LEU A 125 -9.02 -4.93 -43.27
C LEU A 125 -10.20 -5.57 -42.53
N ALA A 126 -10.83 -6.58 -43.13
CA ALA A 126 -11.98 -7.27 -42.54
C ALA A 126 -11.60 -8.36 -41.51
N LEU A 127 -10.41 -8.95 -41.63
CA LEU A 127 -9.99 -10.08 -40.80
C LEU A 127 -10.09 -9.83 -39.29
N PRO A 128 -9.73 -8.65 -38.74
CA PRO A 128 -9.86 -8.40 -37.30
C PRO A 128 -11.32 -8.41 -36.82
N ALA A 129 -12.25 -7.89 -37.62
CA ALA A 129 -13.67 -7.91 -37.30
C ALA A 129 -14.24 -9.34 -37.36
N LEU A 130 -13.72 -10.16 -38.28
CA LEU A 130 -14.12 -11.55 -38.44
C LEU A 130 -13.78 -12.41 -37.20
N LEU A 131 -12.58 -12.21 -36.64
CA LEU A 131 -12.06 -13.01 -35.52
C LEU A 131 -12.49 -12.49 -34.14
N PHE A 132 -13.15 -11.34 -34.09
CA PHE A 132 -13.48 -10.64 -32.85
C PHE A 132 -14.25 -11.51 -31.81
N PRO A 133 -15.30 -12.28 -32.18
CA PRO A 133 -16.02 -13.10 -31.20
C PRO A 133 -15.14 -14.18 -30.56
N LEU A 134 -14.29 -14.85 -31.35
CA LEU A 134 -13.36 -15.86 -30.82
C LEU A 134 -12.30 -15.23 -29.92
N GLY A 135 -11.80 -14.04 -30.29
CA GLY A 135 -10.90 -13.25 -29.47
C GLY A 135 -11.50 -12.91 -28.10
N PHE A 136 -12.79 -12.52 -28.06
CA PHE A 136 -13.48 -12.24 -26.81
C PHE A 136 -13.54 -13.46 -25.87
N LEU A 137 -13.85 -14.66 -26.37
CA LEU A 137 -13.91 -15.86 -25.51
C LEU A 137 -12.54 -16.26 -24.97
N ALA A 138 -11.50 -16.13 -25.79
CA ALA A 138 -10.13 -16.43 -25.37
C ALA A 138 -9.65 -15.44 -24.29
N ASP A 139 -9.94 -14.15 -24.47
CA ASP A 139 -9.63 -13.10 -23.51
C ASP A 139 -10.39 -13.30 -22.19
N LEU A 140 -11.69 -13.57 -22.26
CA LEU A 140 -12.50 -13.85 -21.08
C LEU A 140 -11.99 -15.07 -20.29
N GLN A 141 -11.62 -16.15 -20.98
CA GLN A 141 -11.03 -17.34 -20.34
C GLN A 141 -9.69 -17.00 -19.66
N PHE A 142 -8.86 -16.17 -20.29
CA PHE A 142 -7.58 -15.74 -19.73
C PHE A 142 -7.78 -14.98 -18.42
N TRP A 143 -8.69 -14.00 -18.38
CA TRP A 143 -8.95 -13.21 -17.18
C TRP A 143 -9.55 -14.04 -16.05
N LEU A 144 -10.51 -14.92 -16.35
CA LEU A 144 -11.07 -15.85 -15.36
C LEU A 144 -9.98 -16.79 -14.81
N ALA A 145 -9.07 -17.26 -15.66
CA ALA A 145 -7.96 -18.12 -15.23
C ALA A 145 -6.93 -17.36 -14.39
N HIS A 146 -6.58 -16.13 -14.78
CA HIS A 146 -5.61 -15.31 -14.08
C HIS A 146 -6.09 -14.95 -12.67
N PHE A 147 -7.36 -14.59 -12.52
CA PHE A 147 -7.95 -14.24 -11.23
C PHE A 147 -8.24 -15.49 -10.39
N GLY A 148 -8.68 -16.57 -11.04
CA GLY A 148 -8.94 -17.85 -10.40
C GLY A 148 -7.70 -18.58 -9.87
N THR A 149 -6.53 -18.33 -10.47
CA THR A 149 -5.27 -19.01 -10.11
C THR A 149 -4.29 -18.16 -9.30
N ASN A 150 -4.38 -16.83 -9.35
CA ASN A 150 -3.51 -15.92 -8.58
C ASN A 150 -4.26 -15.34 -7.36
N LEU A 151 -4.68 -16.22 -6.47
CA LEU A 151 -5.27 -15.83 -5.20
C LEU A 151 -4.21 -15.22 -4.28
N ASP A 152 -4.54 -14.13 -3.59
CA ASP A 152 -3.72 -13.56 -2.52
C ASP A 152 -3.59 -14.58 -1.38
N PRO A 153 -2.38 -15.12 -1.15
CA PRO A 153 -2.15 -16.13 -0.13
C PRO A 153 -2.34 -15.59 1.30
N ARG A 154 -2.57 -14.28 1.47
CA ARG A 154 -2.84 -13.62 2.76
C ARG A 154 -4.33 -13.48 3.08
N ALA A 155 -5.22 -13.84 2.16
CA ALA A 155 -6.65 -13.72 2.37
C ALA A 155 -7.22 -14.84 3.25
N ALA A 156 -8.25 -14.52 4.03
CA ALA A 156 -8.76 -15.31 5.16
C ALA A 156 -9.09 -16.79 4.88
N LEU A 157 -9.51 -17.11 3.64
CA LEU A 157 -9.90 -18.44 3.20
C LEU A 157 -9.03 -18.98 2.06
N SER A 158 -7.99 -18.25 1.63
CA SER A 158 -7.11 -18.65 0.52
C SER A 158 -6.38 -19.98 0.75
N SER A 159 -6.13 -20.35 2.02
CA SER A 159 -5.56 -21.65 2.41
C SER A 159 -6.57 -22.81 2.43
N SER A 160 -7.86 -22.50 2.49
CA SER A 160 -8.95 -23.49 2.64
C SER A 160 -9.69 -23.75 1.32
N VAL A 161 -9.40 -22.97 0.27
CA VAL A 161 -10.07 -22.99 -1.02
C VAL A 161 -9.02 -23.17 -2.12
N LYS A 162 -9.09 -24.27 -2.87
CA LYS A 162 -8.18 -24.50 -4.00
C LYS A 162 -8.39 -23.46 -5.10
N PRO A 163 -7.34 -23.04 -5.82
CA PRO A 163 -7.48 -22.22 -7.02
C PRO A 163 -8.55 -22.78 -7.97
N PHE A 164 -9.45 -21.92 -8.43
CA PHE A 164 -10.61 -22.31 -9.21
C PHE A 164 -10.86 -21.30 -10.32
N VAL A 165 -10.99 -21.82 -11.54
CA VAL A 165 -11.30 -21.03 -12.72
C VAL A 165 -12.77 -21.27 -13.08
N PRO A 166 -13.64 -20.26 -12.95
CA PRO A 166 -15.02 -20.39 -13.42
C PRO A 166 -15.04 -20.71 -14.92
N PRO A 167 -15.89 -21.64 -15.38
CA PRO A 167 -15.98 -21.93 -16.80
C PRO A 167 -16.61 -20.76 -17.55
N VAL A 168 -16.13 -20.47 -18.76
CA VAL A 168 -16.75 -19.48 -19.66
C VAL A 168 -18.14 -19.93 -20.11
N LEU A 169 -18.38 -21.24 -20.24
CA LEU A 169 -19.66 -21.84 -20.61
C LEU A 169 -19.93 -23.07 -19.73
N GLY A 170 -21.15 -23.18 -19.20
CA GLY A 170 -21.57 -24.35 -18.40
C GLY A 170 -21.46 -24.11 -16.90
N THR A 171 -21.22 -25.17 -16.12
CA THR A 171 -21.29 -25.11 -14.66
C THR A 171 -19.97 -25.47 -14.00
N GLY A 172 -19.53 -24.67 -13.02
CA GLY A 172 -18.36 -24.93 -12.19
C GLY A 172 -18.75 -25.04 -10.71
N VAL A 173 -17.97 -25.78 -9.93
CA VAL A 173 -18.24 -26.00 -8.49
C VAL A 173 -16.96 -25.81 -7.70
N ILE A 174 -17.06 -25.11 -6.57
CA ILE A 174 -15.98 -24.89 -5.61
C ILE A 174 -16.56 -24.94 -4.19
N GLY A 175 -16.21 -25.97 -3.41
CA GLY A 175 -16.82 -26.20 -2.10
C GLY A 175 -18.36 -26.32 -2.20
N GLN A 176 -19.07 -25.46 -1.48
CA GLN A 176 -20.55 -25.37 -1.52
C GLN A 176 -21.07 -24.36 -2.55
N PHE A 177 -20.19 -23.72 -3.32
CA PHE A 177 -20.54 -22.71 -4.32
C PHE A 177 -20.60 -23.32 -5.71
N ARG A 178 -21.62 -22.94 -6.49
CA ARG A 178 -21.82 -23.38 -7.88
C ARG A 178 -21.97 -22.18 -8.79
N THR A 179 -21.14 -22.10 -9.83
CA THR A 179 -21.28 -21.10 -10.90
C THR A 179 -21.96 -21.69 -12.12
N VAL A 180 -22.79 -20.91 -12.80
CA VAL A 180 -23.45 -21.25 -14.06
C VAL A 180 -23.22 -20.08 -15.03
N ALA A 181 -22.47 -20.33 -16.10
CA ALA A 181 -22.06 -19.31 -17.07
C ALA A 181 -22.61 -19.57 -18.47
N SER A 182 -22.96 -18.50 -19.19
CA SER A 182 -23.40 -18.57 -20.58
C SER A 182 -23.04 -17.32 -21.37
N VAL A 183 -22.90 -17.45 -22.69
CA VAL A 183 -22.76 -16.30 -23.59
C VAL A 183 -24.08 -15.52 -23.72
N GLY A 184 -23.94 -14.21 -23.88
CA GLY A 184 -25.04 -13.25 -23.99
C GLY A 184 -25.39 -12.88 -25.44
N PRO A 185 -26.47 -12.09 -25.63
CA PRO A 185 -26.93 -11.67 -26.95
C PRO A 185 -25.93 -10.82 -27.73
N GLY A 186 -25.05 -10.05 -27.08
CA GLY A 186 -24.02 -9.27 -27.75
C GLY A 186 -23.01 -10.15 -28.49
N PHE A 187 -22.59 -11.25 -27.87
CA PHE A 187 -21.69 -12.23 -28.47
C PHE A 187 -22.31 -12.88 -29.72
N TRP A 188 -23.60 -13.24 -29.66
CA TRP A 188 -24.31 -13.81 -30.80
C TRP A 188 -24.44 -12.81 -31.95
N LEU A 189 -24.67 -11.53 -31.66
CA LEU A 189 -24.78 -10.49 -32.67
C LEU A 189 -23.43 -10.22 -33.37
N ALA A 190 -22.32 -10.26 -32.63
CA ALA A 190 -20.99 -10.18 -33.22
C ALA A 190 -20.65 -11.41 -34.06
N THR A 191 -21.08 -12.60 -33.64
CA THR A 191 -20.93 -13.83 -34.43
C THR A 191 -21.72 -13.75 -35.74
N ALA A 192 -22.92 -13.18 -35.71
CA ALA A 192 -23.70 -12.90 -36.92
C ALA A 192 -22.97 -11.91 -37.86
N ALA A 193 -22.33 -10.87 -37.31
CA ALA A 193 -21.52 -9.94 -38.10
C ALA A 193 -20.35 -10.66 -38.82
N SER A 194 -19.66 -11.59 -38.15
CA SER A 194 -18.61 -12.42 -38.75
C SER A 194 -19.14 -13.25 -39.93
N ILE A 195 -20.33 -13.85 -39.80
CA ILE A 195 -20.95 -14.65 -40.88
C ILE A 195 -21.26 -13.75 -42.10
N VAL A 196 -21.85 -12.58 -41.89
CA VAL A 196 -22.13 -11.60 -42.96
C VAL A 196 -20.83 -11.16 -43.64
N LEU A 197 -19.76 -10.99 -42.86
CA LEU A 197 -18.46 -10.57 -43.37
C LEU A 197 -17.79 -11.61 -44.27
N ILE A 198 -17.94 -12.91 -43.98
CA ILE A 198 -17.47 -13.99 -44.86
C ILE A 198 -18.16 -13.89 -46.23
N ALA A 199 -19.49 -13.68 -46.24
CA ALA A 199 -20.25 -13.49 -47.47
C ALA A 199 -19.83 -12.21 -48.23
N ALA A 200 -19.51 -11.14 -47.50
CA ALA A 200 -19.00 -9.89 -48.07
C ALA A 200 -17.66 -10.09 -48.78
N LEU A 201 -16.71 -10.80 -48.15
CA LEU A 201 -15.39 -11.06 -48.74
C LEU A 201 -15.45 -12.02 -49.93
N TRP A 202 -16.33 -13.01 -49.88
CA TRP A 202 -16.56 -13.92 -51.01
C TRP A 202 -17.10 -13.16 -52.24
N SER A 203 -18.11 -12.32 -52.04
CA SER A 203 -18.68 -11.50 -53.12
C SER A 203 -17.70 -10.44 -53.63
N HIS A 204 -16.92 -9.82 -52.74
CA HIS A 204 -15.84 -8.88 -53.09
C HIS A 204 -14.78 -9.52 -53.99
N ARG A 205 -14.28 -10.70 -53.61
CA ARG A 205 -13.29 -11.44 -54.41
C ARG A 205 -13.83 -11.80 -55.79
N ARG A 206 -15.11 -12.19 -55.89
CA ARG A 206 -15.76 -12.51 -57.16
C ARG A 206 -15.93 -11.27 -58.05
N ALA A 207 -16.08 -10.08 -57.48
CA ALA A 207 -16.21 -8.83 -58.21
C ALA A 207 -14.87 -8.31 -58.75
N TYR A 208 -13.83 -8.22 -57.91
CA TYR A 208 -12.62 -7.44 -58.24
C TYR A 208 -11.40 -8.26 -58.65
N LYS A 209 -11.32 -9.55 -58.30
CA LYS A 209 -10.16 -10.40 -58.68
C LYS A 209 -9.89 -10.43 -60.19
N PRO A 210 -10.89 -10.59 -61.09
CA PRO A 210 -10.65 -10.60 -62.54
C PRO A 210 -9.99 -9.31 -63.05
N LEU A 211 -10.35 -8.15 -62.48
CA LEU A 211 -9.81 -6.84 -62.86
C LEU A 211 -8.35 -6.66 -62.38
N VAL A 212 -8.02 -7.20 -61.21
CA VAL A 212 -6.65 -7.19 -60.67
C VAL A 212 -5.73 -8.08 -61.51
N ASP A 213 -6.21 -9.26 -61.91
CA ASP A 213 -5.43 -10.22 -62.69
C ASP A 213 -5.17 -9.71 -64.12
N ALA A 214 -6.17 -9.08 -64.77
CA ALA A 214 -6.00 -8.43 -66.07
C ALA A 214 -4.96 -7.29 -66.06
N ARG A 215 -4.94 -6.46 -65.01
CA ARG A 215 -3.95 -5.37 -64.86
C ARG A 215 -2.53 -5.88 -64.61
N ARG A 216 -2.37 -7.01 -63.91
CA ARG A 216 -1.07 -7.64 -63.67
C ARG A 216 -0.50 -8.30 -64.93
N ALA A 217 -1.36 -8.85 -65.79
CA ALA A 217 -0.94 -9.33 -67.10
C ALA A 217 -0.39 -8.18 -67.96
N ALA A 218 -1.08 -7.05 -68.03
CA ALA A 218 -0.64 -5.86 -68.77
C ALA A 218 0.66 -5.21 -68.24
N GLN A 219 0.97 -5.34 -66.93
CA GLN A 219 2.24 -4.87 -66.35
C GLN A 219 3.42 -5.83 -66.57
N ARG A 220 3.16 -7.12 -66.82
CA ARG A 220 4.20 -8.13 -67.08
C ARG A 220 4.77 -8.06 -68.49
N GLU A 221 4.07 -7.46 -69.45
CA GLU A 221 4.58 -7.22 -70.81
C GLU A 221 5.61 -6.07 -70.88
N GLY A 222 5.80 -5.28 -69.81
CA GLY A 222 6.67 -4.09 -69.79
C GLY A 222 8.00 -4.17 -69.03
N GLN A 223 8.33 -5.27 -68.35
CA GLN A 223 9.60 -5.42 -67.61
C GLN A 223 10.15 -6.85 -67.74
N GLY A 224 11.33 -6.97 -68.37
CA GLY A 224 12.09 -8.21 -68.54
C GLY A 224 12.65 -8.78 -67.22
N ALA A 225 12.86 -10.10 -67.25
CA ALA A 225 13.09 -10.98 -66.12
C ALA A 225 14.52 -10.97 -65.51
N ALA A 226 14.64 -11.24 -64.20
CA ALA A 226 15.70 -12.07 -63.61
C ALA A 226 15.40 -12.46 -62.14
N ALA A 227 15.93 -13.60 -61.72
CA ALA A 227 15.48 -14.47 -60.62
C ALA A 227 16.25 -14.32 -59.27
N THR A 228 15.71 -14.98 -58.24
CA THR A 228 16.20 -15.24 -56.85
C THR A 228 17.18 -16.45 -56.82
N PRO A 229 18.02 -16.74 -55.78
CA PRO A 229 17.57 -17.19 -54.43
C PRO A 229 18.53 -17.09 -53.17
N ALA A 230 17.94 -17.31 -51.96
CA ALA A 230 18.33 -18.11 -50.76
C ALA A 230 19.66 -18.00 -49.90
N VAL A 231 19.49 -17.79 -48.57
CA VAL A 231 19.92 -18.59 -47.35
C VAL A 231 21.32 -18.44 -46.63
N ALA A 232 21.28 -18.49 -45.26
CA ALA A 232 22.23 -18.95 -44.17
C ALA A 232 23.27 -17.96 -43.53
N VAL A 233 23.27 -17.68 -42.19
CA VAL A 233 23.71 -18.43 -40.95
C VAL A 233 25.23 -18.57 -40.76
N VAL A 234 25.87 -18.14 -39.62
CA VAL A 234 26.97 -18.89 -38.89
C VAL A 234 27.23 -18.47 -37.39
N ALA A 235 27.45 -19.47 -36.49
CA ALA A 235 28.37 -19.80 -35.29
C ALA A 235 28.90 -18.79 -34.23
N LEU A 236 29.61 -19.18 -33.11
CA LEU A 236 29.59 -20.25 -32.05
C LEU A 236 30.45 -19.77 -30.86
N ALA A 237 30.22 -20.33 -29.66
CA ALA A 237 31.15 -20.60 -28.53
C ALA A 237 30.83 -19.85 -27.21
N LEU A 238 30.57 -20.51 -26.06
CA LEU A 238 31.37 -21.39 -25.17
C LEU A 238 32.44 -20.63 -24.37
N LEU A 239 32.38 -20.74 -23.03
CA LEU A 239 33.49 -21.14 -22.14
C LEU A 239 33.04 -21.25 -20.67
N THR A 240 33.61 -22.27 -20.01
CA THR A 240 33.42 -22.71 -18.62
C THR A 240 34.68 -22.44 -17.77
N GLY A 241 34.48 -22.06 -16.50
CA GLY A 241 35.34 -22.33 -15.31
C GLY A 241 36.62 -21.50 -15.11
N PRO A 242 37.27 -21.51 -13.91
CA PRO A 242 37.01 -22.31 -12.69
C PRO A 242 36.99 -21.50 -11.34
N ALA A 243 36.90 -22.27 -10.24
CA ALA A 243 36.65 -21.95 -8.82
C ALA A 243 37.79 -21.16 -8.09
N THR A 244 37.63 -20.55 -6.90
CA THR A 244 37.30 -21.09 -5.55
C THR A 244 37.26 -19.94 -4.53
N VAL A 245 36.64 -20.10 -3.35
CA VAL A 245 37.24 -19.92 -1.99
C VAL A 245 36.32 -20.51 -0.91
N ARG A 246 36.95 -21.15 0.08
CA ARG A 246 36.47 -21.91 1.26
C ARG A 246 36.05 -21.04 2.47
N ALA A 247 35.27 -21.65 3.36
CA ALA A 247 35.45 -21.79 4.83
C ALA A 247 34.06 -22.03 5.48
N ASP A 248 33.78 -22.88 6.47
CA ASP A 248 34.53 -23.81 7.31
C ASP A 248 33.56 -24.94 7.68
N ALA A 249 33.93 -26.19 7.41
CA ALA A 249 33.21 -27.35 7.92
C ALA A 249 33.92 -27.82 9.21
N ALA A 250 33.68 -27.10 10.31
CA ALA A 250 34.00 -27.60 11.64
C ALA A 250 33.02 -28.74 11.97
N ALA A 251 33.56 -29.88 12.41
CA ALA A 251 32.90 -31.15 12.70
C ALA A 251 31.44 -31.03 13.19
N ARG A 252 30.48 -31.35 12.31
CA ARG A 252 29.06 -31.49 12.68
C ARG A 252 28.78 -32.93 13.09
N GLY A 253 28.19 -33.15 14.25
CA GLY A 253 27.62 -34.45 14.65
C GLY A 253 26.28 -34.70 13.94
N ASP A 254 25.89 -35.97 13.81
CA ASP A 254 24.59 -36.37 13.24
C ASP A 254 23.59 -36.71 14.37
N LEU A 255 22.66 -35.81 14.62
CA LEU A 255 21.62 -35.98 15.64
C LEU A 255 20.57 -37.02 15.22
N ASN A 256 20.32 -37.18 13.91
CA ASN A 256 19.36 -38.18 13.43
C ASN A 256 19.88 -39.59 13.68
N ALA A 257 21.19 -39.82 13.57
CA ALA A 257 21.80 -41.11 13.92
C ALA A 257 21.61 -41.45 15.41
N LEU A 258 21.75 -40.47 16.30
CA LEU A 258 21.52 -40.65 17.75
C LEU A 258 20.04 -40.96 18.05
N ILE A 259 19.12 -40.25 17.39
CA ILE A 259 17.67 -40.49 17.51
C ILE A 259 17.31 -41.88 16.96
N ALA A 260 17.88 -42.29 15.82
CA ALA A 260 17.64 -43.59 15.22
C ALA A 260 18.06 -44.74 16.16
N ALA A 261 19.19 -44.58 16.87
CA ALA A 261 19.70 -45.57 17.81
C ALA A 261 18.91 -45.68 19.13
N ALA A 262 18.14 -44.66 19.51
CA ALA A 262 17.34 -44.66 20.74
C ALA A 262 16.03 -45.44 20.60
N SER A 263 15.59 -46.10 21.68
CA SER A 263 14.27 -46.75 21.76
C SER A 263 13.18 -45.74 22.14
N PRO A 264 11.92 -45.96 21.72
CA PRO A 264 10.80 -45.13 22.17
C PRO A 264 10.72 -45.07 23.70
N GLY A 265 10.65 -43.87 24.26
CA GLY A 265 10.63 -43.58 25.69
C GLY A 265 11.99 -43.27 26.31
N ASP A 266 13.09 -43.46 25.56
CA ASP A 266 14.44 -43.25 26.09
C ASP A 266 14.74 -41.78 26.40
N VAL A 267 15.67 -41.59 27.35
CA VAL A 267 16.29 -40.30 27.63
C VAL A 267 17.62 -40.23 26.87
N LEU A 268 17.66 -39.46 25.78
CA LEU A 268 18.84 -39.21 24.98
C LEU A 268 19.61 -38.00 25.49
N ARG A 269 20.75 -38.26 26.13
CA ARG A 269 21.72 -37.24 26.55
C ARG A 269 22.63 -36.89 25.38
N VAL A 270 22.48 -35.69 24.82
CA VAL A 270 23.22 -35.25 23.64
C VAL A 270 24.50 -34.55 24.09
N PRO A 271 25.70 -35.05 23.72
CA PRO A 271 26.95 -34.43 24.14
C PRO A 271 27.19 -33.07 23.46
N ALA A 272 28.01 -32.22 24.06
CA ALA A 272 28.37 -30.92 23.51
C ALA A 272 28.90 -31.03 22.06
N GLY A 273 28.38 -30.20 21.17
CA GLY A 273 28.70 -30.26 19.75
C GLY A 273 27.76 -29.42 18.89
N VAL A 274 28.05 -29.34 17.60
CA VAL A 274 27.17 -28.71 16.60
C VAL A 274 26.53 -29.80 15.76
N TYR A 275 25.21 -29.79 15.65
CA TYR A 275 24.40 -30.78 14.95
C TYR A 275 23.60 -30.12 13.83
N GLY A 276 23.32 -30.86 12.77
CA GLY A 276 22.39 -30.43 11.72
C GLY A 276 20.91 -30.55 12.14
N PRO A 277 19.98 -30.16 11.25
CA PRO A 277 18.55 -30.34 11.47
C PRO A 277 18.16 -31.79 11.77
N ALA A 278 17.12 -31.99 12.58
CA ALA A 278 16.65 -33.33 12.93
C ALA A 278 15.13 -33.42 13.10
N THR A 279 14.61 -34.65 12.95
CA THR A 279 13.21 -35.00 13.17
C THR A 279 13.10 -36.01 14.31
N ILE A 280 12.20 -35.76 15.25
CA ILE A 280 11.89 -36.64 16.38
C ILE A 280 10.54 -37.28 16.10
N ASP A 281 10.57 -38.51 15.62
CA ASP A 281 9.44 -39.30 15.10
C ASP A 281 8.96 -40.41 16.04
N LYS A 282 9.58 -40.53 17.21
CA LYS A 282 9.17 -41.42 18.30
C LYS A 282 9.24 -40.69 19.66
N PRO A 283 8.46 -41.11 20.67
CA PRO A 283 8.49 -40.50 21.99
C PRO A 283 9.91 -40.55 22.57
N LEU A 284 10.50 -39.40 22.91
CA LEU A 284 11.86 -39.31 23.43
C LEU A 284 12.02 -38.11 24.35
N THR A 285 12.94 -38.22 25.31
CA THR A 285 13.41 -37.07 26.10
C THR A 285 14.83 -36.73 25.71
N LEU A 286 15.04 -35.59 25.05
CA LEU A 286 16.34 -35.09 24.65
C LEU A 286 16.83 -34.06 25.68
N VAL A 287 18.04 -34.27 26.20
CA VAL A 287 18.68 -33.36 27.16
C VAL A 287 20.08 -33.01 26.67
N ALA A 288 20.38 -31.72 26.54
CA ALA A 288 21.70 -31.23 26.18
C ALA A 288 22.69 -31.37 27.34
N GLU A 289 23.87 -31.94 27.09
CA GLU A 289 24.99 -32.00 28.03
C GLU A 289 26.07 -30.99 27.64
N GLY A 290 26.05 -29.83 28.28
CA GLY A 290 26.94 -28.71 27.94
C GLY A 290 26.37 -27.86 26.80
N ARG A 291 27.24 -27.32 25.92
CA ARG A 291 26.80 -26.46 24.81
C ARG A 291 26.48 -27.32 23.58
N VAL A 292 25.21 -27.64 23.40
CA VAL A 292 24.69 -28.36 22.22
C VAL A 292 24.00 -27.36 21.29
N THR A 293 24.53 -27.21 20.09
CA THR A 293 23.97 -26.31 19.06
C THR A 293 23.34 -27.11 17.93
N ILE A 294 22.09 -26.82 17.60
CA ILE A 294 21.41 -27.33 16.40
C ILE A 294 21.34 -26.19 15.40
N ASP A 295 21.99 -26.37 14.25
CA ASP A 295 22.17 -25.35 13.22
C ASP A 295 21.53 -25.79 11.91
N ALA A 296 20.47 -25.09 11.50
CA ALA A 296 19.76 -25.39 10.26
C ALA A 296 20.48 -24.88 8.99
N GLY A 297 21.61 -24.18 9.11
CA GLY A 297 22.43 -23.78 7.97
C GLY A 297 21.77 -22.78 7.02
N GLY A 298 20.77 -22.04 7.49
CA GLY A 298 20.02 -21.03 6.76
C GLY A 298 18.89 -21.57 5.90
N ARG A 299 18.45 -22.83 6.08
CA ARG A 299 17.39 -23.46 5.27
C ARG A 299 16.50 -24.34 6.14
N GLY A 300 15.19 -24.33 5.90
CA GLY A 300 14.26 -25.24 6.56
C GLY A 300 14.10 -25.01 8.07
N ASP A 301 13.45 -25.96 8.72
CA ASP A 301 13.30 -26.03 10.18
C ASP A 301 14.59 -26.56 10.83
N ALA A 302 14.85 -26.19 12.08
CA ALA A 302 15.97 -26.78 12.84
C ALA A 302 15.59 -28.08 13.55
N LEU A 303 14.42 -28.12 14.19
CA LEU A 303 13.87 -29.34 14.79
C LEU A 303 12.40 -29.51 14.42
N ARG A 304 12.02 -30.75 14.06
CA ARG A 304 10.63 -31.16 13.88
C ARG A 304 10.27 -32.27 14.86
N VAL A 305 9.19 -32.08 15.61
CA VAL A 305 8.65 -33.02 16.59
C VAL A 305 7.33 -33.56 16.04
N SER A 306 7.35 -34.78 15.51
CA SER A 306 6.17 -35.44 14.94
C SER A 306 5.62 -36.56 15.83
N ALA A 307 6.31 -36.90 16.93
CA ALA A 307 5.83 -37.85 17.94
C ALA A 307 5.29 -37.19 19.19
N ALA A 308 4.30 -37.85 19.80
CA ALA A 308 3.72 -37.42 21.07
C ALA A 308 4.70 -37.64 22.25
N GLY A 309 4.55 -36.82 23.30
CA GLY A 309 5.29 -36.98 24.56
C GLY A 309 6.78 -36.69 24.47
N VAL A 310 7.22 -35.92 23.46
CA VAL A 310 8.63 -35.55 23.28
C VAL A 310 9.01 -34.43 24.23
N THR A 311 10.16 -34.56 24.91
CA THR A 311 10.75 -33.50 25.72
C THR A 311 12.07 -33.03 25.10
N LEU A 312 12.27 -31.72 25.00
CA LEU A 312 13.48 -31.08 24.48
C LEU A 312 13.99 -30.07 25.51
N ARG A 313 15.18 -30.31 26.08
CA ARG A 313 15.75 -29.47 27.14
C ARG A 313 17.19 -29.02 26.93
N GLY A 314 17.44 -27.72 27.06
CA GLY A 314 18.79 -27.16 27.19
C GLY A 314 19.53 -26.88 25.89
N PHE A 315 18.85 -26.89 24.73
CA PHE A 315 19.50 -26.76 23.42
C PHE A 315 19.68 -25.30 23.00
N HIS A 316 20.77 -25.02 22.28
CA HIS A 316 20.92 -23.80 21.50
C HIS A 316 20.51 -24.08 20.05
N ILE A 317 19.52 -23.38 19.52
CA ILE A 317 18.93 -23.65 18.19
C ILE A 317 19.04 -22.40 17.33
N ARG A 318 19.55 -22.53 16.11
CA ARG A 318 19.79 -21.36 15.25
C ARG A 318 19.75 -21.65 13.76
N GLY A 319 19.76 -20.56 12.99
CA GLY A 319 20.07 -20.61 11.56
C GLY A 319 18.96 -21.23 10.72
N THR A 320 17.69 -21.02 11.06
CA THR A 320 16.56 -21.49 10.24
C THR A 320 16.56 -20.82 8.87
N GLY A 321 15.76 -21.35 7.93
CA GLY A 321 15.40 -20.60 6.72
C GLY A 321 14.62 -19.32 7.01
N ASP A 322 14.46 -18.45 6.01
CA ASP A 322 13.75 -17.18 6.08
C ASP A 322 12.43 -17.15 5.30
N SER A 323 11.94 -18.33 4.87
CA SER A 323 10.67 -18.47 4.16
C SER A 323 9.48 -18.49 5.13
N LEU A 324 8.69 -17.41 5.11
CA LEU A 324 7.42 -17.33 5.84
C LEU A 324 6.37 -18.30 5.30
N ASP A 325 6.40 -18.59 4.00
CA ASP A 325 5.48 -19.52 3.34
C ASP A 325 5.71 -20.96 3.81
N GLN A 326 6.99 -21.35 3.94
CA GLN A 326 7.38 -22.65 4.50
C GLN A 326 7.32 -22.69 6.04
N GLN A 327 7.05 -21.55 6.68
CA GLN A 327 6.97 -21.40 8.13
C GLN A 327 8.21 -21.93 8.87
N ASN A 328 9.41 -21.67 8.35
CA ASN A 328 10.63 -22.24 8.89
C ASN A 328 10.81 -21.92 10.39
N ALA A 329 10.83 -22.97 11.22
CA ALA A 329 10.81 -22.86 12.67
C ALA A 329 12.10 -23.38 13.33
N GLY A 330 12.44 -22.80 14.48
CA GLY A 330 13.45 -23.36 15.37
C GLY A 330 12.99 -24.71 15.90
N VAL A 331 11.77 -24.77 16.43
CA VAL A 331 11.11 -26.02 16.83
C VAL A 331 9.68 -26.04 16.28
N ALA A 332 9.41 -26.95 15.35
CA ALA A 332 8.07 -27.25 14.88
C ALA A 332 7.52 -28.48 15.61
N VAL A 333 6.34 -28.37 16.22
CA VAL A 333 5.66 -29.44 16.97
C VAL A 333 4.33 -29.73 16.31
N GLU A 334 4.13 -31.00 15.93
CA GLU A 334 2.98 -31.50 15.18
C GLU A 334 2.22 -32.60 15.94
N ALA A 335 2.58 -32.83 17.21
CA ALA A 335 2.03 -33.89 18.04
C ALA A 335 1.77 -33.44 19.48
N ALA A 336 0.93 -34.19 20.19
CA ALA A 336 0.46 -33.84 21.52
C ALA A 336 1.51 -34.02 22.62
N GLY A 337 1.40 -33.21 23.68
CA GLY A 337 2.12 -33.42 24.94
C GLY A 337 3.62 -33.17 24.86
N ALA A 338 4.08 -32.33 23.93
CA ALA A 338 5.48 -31.96 23.85
C ALA A 338 5.89 -31.05 25.02
N ARG A 339 7.17 -31.08 25.40
CA ARG A 339 7.75 -30.19 26.41
C ARG A 339 9.01 -29.55 25.85
N ILE A 340 8.96 -28.25 25.57
CA ILE A 340 10.06 -27.46 25.04
C ILE A 340 10.56 -26.55 26.15
N GLU A 341 11.66 -26.93 26.81
CA GLU A 341 12.08 -26.35 28.08
C GLU A 341 13.54 -25.85 28.04
N ASP A 342 13.82 -24.71 28.66
CA ASP A 342 15.20 -24.25 28.91
C ASP A 342 16.07 -24.10 27.64
N ASN A 343 15.47 -23.83 26.48
CA ASN A 343 16.19 -23.71 25.20
C ASN A 343 16.49 -22.25 24.84
N THR A 344 17.55 -22.03 24.07
CA THR A 344 17.90 -20.72 23.50
C THR A 344 17.81 -20.77 21.98
N LEU A 345 16.80 -20.12 21.41
CA LEU A 345 16.56 -20.03 19.98
C LEU A 345 16.99 -18.64 19.48
N GLU A 346 17.97 -18.56 18.59
CA GLU A 346 18.48 -17.30 18.04
C GLU A 346 18.64 -17.37 16.52
N ASP A 347 18.49 -16.24 15.83
CA ASP A 347 18.48 -16.22 14.36
C ASP A 347 17.46 -17.20 13.76
N VAL A 348 16.26 -17.25 14.37
CA VAL A 348 15.14 -18.09 13.96
C VAL A 348 14.04 -17.24 13.33
N LEU A 349 13.44 -17.73 12.23
CA LEU A 349 12.32 -17.03 11.58
C LEU A 349 11.07 -17.20 12.44
N LEU A 350 10.59 -18.43 12.63
CA LEU A 350 9.66 -18.79 13.69
C LEU A 350 10.44 -19.42 14.86
N GLY A 351 10.13 -19.05 16.10
CA GLY A 351 10.78 -19.68 17.26
C GLY A 351 10.22 -21.07 17.54
N VAL A 352 9.07 -21.12 18.21
CA VAL A 352 8.34 -22.36 18.48
C VAL A 352 6.99 -22.33 17.76
N LEU A 353 6.78 -23.30 16.87
CA LEU A 353 5.55 -23.48 16.12
C LEU A 353 4.81 -24.69 16.66
N LEU A 354 3.64 -24.47 17.26
CA LEU A 354 2.71 -25.53 17.68
C LEU A 354 1.60 -25.63 16.64
N ASN A 355 1.55 -26.73 15.90
CA ASN A 355 0.60 -26.95 14.82
C ASN A 355 -0.20 -28.23 15.09
N ASN A 356 -1.43 -28.08 15.60
CA ASN A 356 -2.25 -29.19 16.09
C ASN A 356 -1.57 -30.00 17.20
N ALA A 357 -0.91 -29.30 18.15
CA ALA A 357 -0.10 -29.88 19.22
C ALA A 357 -0.72 -29.60 20.61
N PRO A 358 -1.81 -30.28 20.99
CA PRO A 358 -2.49 -30.05 22.26
C PRO A 358 -1.62 -30.42 23.45
N ASP A 359 -1.94 -29.85 24.62
CA ASP A 359 -1.31 -30.15 25.91
C ASP A 359 0.23 -29.95 25.93
N THR A 360 0.72 -29.09 25.04
CA THR A 360 2.16 -28.77 24.92
C THR A 360 2.58 -27.74 25.94
N LEU A 361 3.75 -27.94 26.55
CA LEU A 361 4.41 -26.99 27.44
C LEU A 361 5.61 -26.34 26.74
N VAL A 362 5.61 -25.01 26.66
CA VAL A 362 6.74 -24.19 26.19
C VAL A 362 7.19 -23.32 27.35
N ARG A 363 8.32 -23.66 27.97
CA ARG A 363 8.73 -23.06 29.25
C ARG A 363 10.18 -22.61 29.31
N ASN A 364 10.42 -21.44 29.91
CA ASN A 364 11.77 -20.93 30.20
C ASN A 364 12.70 -20.91 28.97
N ASN A 365 12.16 -20.62 27.79
CA ASN A 365 12.95 -20.49 26.58
C ASN A 365 13.31 -19.01 26.32
N ILE A 366 14.48 -18.79 25.72
CA ILE A 366 14.89 -17.48 25.18
C ILE A 366 14.76 -17.55 23.66
N ILE A 367 13.93 -16.70 23.07
CA ILE A 367 13.61 -16.72 21.63
C ILE A 367 13.91 -15.35 21.04
N ARG A 368 14.89 -15.30 20.14
CA ARG A 368 15.29 -14.10 19.40
C ARG A 368 15.12 -14.29 17.90
N GLY A 369 14.27 -13.47 17.30
CA GLY A 369 13.99 -13.51 15.87
C GLY A 369 15.19 -13.14 14.99
N LYS A 370 15.13 -13.51 13.72
CA LYS A 370 16.09 -13.02 12.70
C LYS A 370 16.11 -11.48 12.64
N PRO A 371 17.26 -10.86 12.33
CA PRO A 371 17.41 -9.40 12.20
C PRO A 371 16.79 -8.89 10.90
N LEU A 372 15.47 -9.07 10.73
CA LEU A 372 14.68 -8.66 9.58
C LEU A 372 13.81 -7.44 9.93
N ASP A 373 13.37 -6.72 8.90
CA ASP A 373 12.34 -5.69 9.05
C ASP A 373 11.04 -6.29 9.56
N LEU A 374 10.26 -5.53 10.34
CA LEU A 374 9.05 -6.00 11.04
C LEU A 374 8.09 -6.84 10.16
N PRO A 375 7.80 -6.49 8.89
CA PRO A 375 6.90 -7.29 8.04
C PRO A 375 7.46 -8.66 7.64
N ARG A 376 8.79 -8.81 7.65
CA ARG A 376 9.53 -10.02 7.24
C ARG A 376 9.90 -10.92 8.42
N ARG A 377 9.82 -10.42 9.66
CA ARG A 377 10.01 -11.24 10.86
C ARG A 377 8.94 -12.33 10.92
N GLY A 378 9.30 -13.50 11.43
CA GLY A 378 8.33 -14.53 11.81
C GLY A 378 7.94 -14.42 13.28
N ASP A 379 7.07 -15.32 13.71
CA ASP A 379 6.48 -15.28 15.05
C ASP A 379 7.39 -15.98 16.06
N GLY A 380 7.52 -15.44 17.27
CA GLY A 380 8.34 -16.05 18.30
C GLY A 380 7.75 -17.36 18.79
N ILE A 381 6.47 -17.32 19.15
CA ILE A 381 5.69 -18.49 19.52
C ILE A 381 4.37 -18.41 18.77
N ARG A 382 4.04 -19.44 18.00
CA ARG A 382 2.78 -19.55 17.25
C ARG A 382 2.03 -20.80 17.68
N LEU A 383 0.80 -20.63 18.14
CA LEU A 383 -0.14 -21.71 18.41
C LEU A 383 -1.19 -21.72 17.30
N TRP A 384 -1.29 -22.85 16.60
CA TRP A 384 -2.37 -23.14 15.66
C TRP A 384 -3.11 -24.38 16.16
N ASN A 385 -4.41 -24.22 16.49
CA ASN A 385 -5.29 -25.31 16.90
C ASN A 385 -4.66 -26.24 17.97
N SER A 386 -4.09 -25.65 19.01
CA SER A 386 -3.31 -26.34 20.05
C SER A 386 -3.92 -26.06 21.42
N PRO A 387 -5.05 -26.72 21.76
CA PRO A 387 -5.74 -26.47 23.01
C PRO A 387 -4.92 -26.90 24.23
N ASN A 388 -5.22 -26.28 25.37
CA ASN A 388 -4.57 -26.52 26.67
C ASN A 388 -3.06 -26.29 26.70
N ALA A 389 -2.50 -25.65 25.67
CA ALA A 389 -1.08 -25.33 25.64
C ALA A 389 -0.71 -24.35 26.76
N ARG A 390 0.48 -24.54 27.32
CA ARG A 390 1.04 -23.73 28.40
C ARG A 390 2.31 -23.06 27.92
N VAL A 391 2.33 -21.73 27.95
CA VAL A 391 3.47 -20.91 27.55
C VAL A 391 3.92 -20.14 28.78
N GLU A 392 5.03 -20.54 29.38
CA GLU A 392 5.42 -20.14 30.74
C GLU A 392 6.85 -19.58 30.79
N ASP A 393 7.03 -18.42 31.42
CA ASP A 393 8.35 -17.86 31.76
C ASP A 393 9.31 -17.70 30.56
N ASN A 394 8.80 -17.53 29.34
CA ASN A 394 9.63 -17.36 28.15
C ASN A 394 10.04 -15.90 27.95
N VAL A 395 11.24 -15.69 27.41
CA VAL A 395 11.71 -14.37 26.96
C VAL A 395 11.69 -14.35 25.44
N VAL A 396 10.85 -13.51 24.85
CA VAL A 396 10.67 -13.40 23.40
C VAL A 396 11.03 -11.97 22.97
N GLU A 397 12.01 -11.84 22.09
CA GLU A 397 12.55 -10.53 21.71
C GLU A 397 12.74 -10.41 20.20
N GLY A 398 12.35 -9.27 19.64
CA GLY A 398 12.68 -8.93 18.26
C GLY A 398 12.00 -9.82 17.22
N VAL A 399 10.87 -10.45 17.58
CA VAL A 399 10.04 -11.25 16.68
C VAL A 399 8.91 -10.41 16.08
N ARG A 400 8.08 -10.99 15.21
CA ARG A 400 6.85 -10.34 14.74
C ARG A 400 5.78 -10.39 15.82
N ASP A 401 5.26 -11.58 16.15
CA ASP A 401 4.19 -11.77 17.12
C ASP A 401 4.46 -12.95 18.06
N VAL A 402 3.85 -12.96 19.25
CA VAL A 402 3.43 -14.20 19.94
C VAL A 402 1.93 -14.35 19.70
N VAL A 403 1.53 -15.44 19.04
CA VAL A 403 0.20 -15.55 18.45
C VAL A 403 -0.51 -16.85 18.83
N VAL A 404 -1.80 -16.73 19.17
CA VAL A 404 -2.70 -17.82 19.56
C VAL A 404 -3.89 -17.85 18.63
N TRP A 405 -3.95 -18.87 17.76
CA TRP A 405 -5.02 -19.05 16.79
C TRP A 405 -5.81 -20.32 17.05
N TYR A 406 -7.14 -20.21 16.97
CA TYR A 406 -8.07 -21.35 17.02
C TYR A 406 -7.85 -22.30 18.21
N SER A 407 -7.39 -21.78 19.35
CA SER A 407 -6.96 -22.58 20.50
C SER A 407 -7.78 -22.20 21.73
N ARG A 408 -8.15 -23.22 22.52
CA ARG A 408 -8.95 -23.07 23.75
C ARG A 408 -8.15 -23.50 24.97
N GLY A 409 -8.42 -22.92 26.14
CA GLY A 409 -7.81 -23.37 27.39
C GLY A 409 -6.33 -23.03 27.51
N VAL A 410 -5.82 -22.08 26.73
CA VAL A 410 -4.40 -21.74 26.69
C VAL A 410 -4.04 -20.92 27.93
N ARG A 411 -2.87 -21.21 28.52
CA ARG A 411 -2.31 -20.41 29.62
C ARG A 411 -0.99 -19.77 29.21
N LEU A 412 -0.94 -18.44 29.27
CA LEU A 412 0.28 -17.67 29.06
C LEU A 412 0.64 -16.99 30.37
N THR A 413 1.68 -17.47 31.05
CA THR A 413 2.05 -17.00 32.39
C THR A 413 3.52 -16.57 32.45
N GLY A 414 3.82 -15.42 33.07
CA GLY A 414 5.20 -15.04 33.38
C GLY A 414 6.09 -14.70 32.16
N ASN A 415 5.53 -14.58 30.96
CA ASN A 415 6.32 -14.35 29.75
C ASN A 415 6.72 -12.88 29.62
N HIS A 416 7.89 -12.64 29.04
CA HIS A 416 8.36 -11.32 28.67
C HIS A 416 8.48 -11.19 27.15
N VAL A 417 7.70 -10.30 26.54
CA VAL A 417 7.72 -10.05 25.10
C VAL A 417 8.07 -8.60 24.81
N SER A 418 9.13 -8.39 24.01
CA SER A 418 9.59 -7.05 23.68
C SER A 418 10.10 -6.86 22.25
N ASN A 419 10.10 -5.60 21.80
CA ASN A 419 10.57 -5.21 20.47
C ASN A 419 9.85 -5.92 19.31
N SER A 420 8.57 -6.23 19.49
CA SER A 420 7.71 -6.96 18.54
C SER A 420 6.56 -6.13 18.01
N ARG A 421 5.84 -6.65 17.01
CA ARG A 421 4.62 -6.02 16.50
C ARG A 421 3.50 -6.19 17.52
N TYR A 422 3.11 -7.42 17.79
CA TYR A 422 2.18 -7.76 18.86
C TYR A 422 2.93 -8.52 19.95
N GLY A 423 2.93 -7.98 21.16
CA GLY A 423 3.43 -8.70 22.33
C GLY A 423 2.65 -9.99 22.53
N LEU A 424 1.31 -9.91 22.49
CA LEU A 424 0.40 -11.03 22.42
C LEU A 424 -0.70 -10.76 21.38
N HIS A 425 -1.04 -11.77 20.60
CA HIS A 425 -2.06 -11.68 19.55
C HIS A 425 -2.99 -12.90 19.60
N PHE A 426 -4.25 -12.67 19.92
CA PHE A 426 -5.28 -13.71 19.92
C PHE A 426 -6.20 -13.55 18.72
N MET A 427 -6.45 -14.65 18.00
CA MET A 427 -7.51 -14.72 16.98
C MET A 427 -8.31 -16.02 17.11
N TYR A 428 -9.62 -15.90 17.29
CA TYR A 428 -10.53 -17.05 17.39
C TYR A 428 -10.17 -18.03 18.50
N ALA A 429 -9.79 -17.51 19.67
CA ALA A 429 -9.39 -18.29 20.83
C ALA A 429 -10.39 -18.13 21.99
N SER A 430 -10.41 -19.08 22.91
CA SER A 430 -11.37 -19.06 24.00
C SER A 430 -10.90 -19.67 25.31
N ASP A 431 -11.57 -19.32 26.40
CA ASP A 431 -11.36 -19.90 27.73
C ASP A 431 -9.89 -19.90 28.16
N SER A 432 -9.19 -18.81 27.84
CA SER A 432 -7.74 -18.72 27.97
C SER A 432 -7.35 -17.68 29.01
N ALA A 433 -6.24 -17.92 29.69
CA ALA A 433 -5.74 -17.06 30.76
C ALA A 433 -4.36 -16.49 30.38
N VAL A 434 -4.24 -15.17 30.55
CA VAL A 434 -3.01 -14.40 30.31
C VAL A 434 -2.68 -13.70 31.62
N GLU A 435 -1.71 -14.25 32.34
CA GLU A 435 -1.41 -13.85 33.70
C GLU A 435 0.06 -13.47 33.91
N ASP A 436 0.33 -12.43 34.68
CA ASP A 436 1.69 -12.13 35.16
C ASP A 436 2.73 -11.90 34.03
N ASN A 437 2.30 -11.51 32.82
CA ASN A 437 3.20 -11.28 31.68
C ASN A 437 3.67 -9.82 31.62
N ARG A 438 4.82 -9.59 30.98
CA ARG A 438 5.37 -8.26 30.71
C ARG A 438 5.54 -8.01 29.21
N LEU A 439 4.79 -7.05 28.68
CA LEU A 439 4.73 -6.70 27.27
C LEU A 439 5.24 -5.26 27.10
N SER A 440 6.52 -5.12 26.73
CA SER A 440 7.18 -3.80 26.66
C SER A 440 7.74 -3.48 25.28
N ASP A 441 7.78 -2.19 24.92
CA ASP A 441 8.46 -1.72 23.71
C ASP A 441 7.95 -2.36 22.40
N ASN A 442 6.70 -2.83 22.40
CA ASN A 442 6.06 -3.41 21.23
C ASN A 442 5.28 -2.35 20.44
N SER A 443 4.86 -2.67 19.21
CA SER A 443 3.88 -1.83 18.52
C SER A 443 2.51 -1.86 19.20
N VAL A 444 2.10 -3.03 19.69
CA VAL A 444 0.92 -3.27 20.53
C VAL A 444 1.30 -4.29 21.60
N GLY A 445 0.90 -4.04 22.86
CA GLY A 445 1.12 -4.95 23.98
C GLY A 445 0.34 -6.24 23.78
N ALA A 446 -0.97 -6.23 24.03
CA ALA A 446 -1.86 -7.36 23.79
C ALA A 446 -3.02 -6.96 22.88
N PHE A 447 -3.28 -7.75 21.83
CA PHE A 447 -4.42 -7.55 20.93
C PHE A 447 -5.31 -8.80 20.89
N LEU A 448 -6.54 -8.65 21.36
CA LEU A 448 -7.52 -9.73 21.52
C LEU A 448 -8.61 -9.57 20.45
N MET A 449 -8.64 -10.48 19.48
CA MET A 449 -9.53 -10.38 18.32
C MET A 449 -10.41 -11.62 18.17
N TYR A 450 -11.70 -11.43 17.89
CA TYR A 450 -12.64 -12.49 17.53
C TYR A 450 -12.67 -13.66 18.53
N SER A 451 -12.42 -13.35 19.81
CA SER A 451 -12.16 -14.33 20.87
C SER A 451 -13.18 -14.17 21.99
N HIS A 452 -13.34 -15.18 22.84
CA HIS A 452 -14.32 -15.10 23.93
C HIS A 452 -13.87 -15.74 25.24
N ASP A 453 -14.36 -15.24 26.36
CA ASP A 453 -14.14 -15.77 27.71
C ASP A 453 -12.65 -15.85 28.08
N LEU A 454 -11.94 -14.72 27.92
CA LEU A 454 -10.52 -14.58 28.26
C LEU A 454 -10.37 -13.89 29.62
N VAL A 455 -9.32 -14.30 30.36
CA VAL A 455 -8.86 -13.62 31.57
C VAL A 455 -7.51 -12.97 31.30
N LEU A 456 -7.43 -11.66 31.48
CA LEU A 456 -6.20 -10.88 31.41
C LEU A 456 -5.92 -10.31 32.81
N ARG A 457 -4.96 -10.90 33.53
CA ARG A 457 -4.75 -10.57 34.95
C ARG A 457 -3.29 -10.29 35.33
N ARG A 458 -3.03 -9.26 36.14
CA ARG A 458 -1.68 -8.95 36.67
C ARG A 458 -0.59 -8.77 35.59
N ASN A 459 -0.94 -8.34 34.38
CA ASN A 459 0.03 -8.11 33.32
C ASN A 459 0.56 -6.68 33.37
N THR A 460 1.83 -6.50 32.97
CA THR A 460 2.45 -5.18 32.78
C THR A 460 2.59 -4.90 31.29
N LEU A 461 1.92 -3.85 30.81
CA LEU A 461 1.95 -3.41 29.41
C LEU A 461 2.51 -1.98 29.35
N GLU A 462 3.76 -1.85 28.94
CA GLU A 462 4.48 -0.58 29.05
C GLU A 462 5.17 -0.14 27.77
N HIS A 463 5.23 1.17 27.54
CA HIS A 463 5.97 1.78 26.43
C HIS A 463 5.64 1.21 25.03
N ASN A 464 4.42 0.73 24.81
CA ASN A 464 4.05 0.23 23.49
C ASN A 464 3.73 1.41 22.56
N ARG A 465 4.59 1.62 21.56
CA ARG A 465 4.73 2.89 20.80
C ARG A 465 4.93 2.69 19.29
N GLY A 466 4.11 1.83 18.67
CA GLY A 466 4.06 1.66 17.20
C GLY A 466 3.00 2.52 16.49
N PRO A 467 2.69 2.25 15.20
CA PRO A 467 1.63 2.93 14.47
C PRO A 467 0.28 2.92 15.20
N SER A 468 -0.03 1.80 15.89
CA SER A 468 -1.19 1.69 16.79
C SER A 468 -0.82 2.01 18.24
N GLY A 469 0.28 1.53 18.80
CA GLY A 469 0.74 1.93 20.15
C GLY A 469 -0.25 1.61 21.28
N TYR A 470 -0.99 0.50 21.16
CA TYR A 470 -1.98 0.10 22.16
C TYR A 470 -1.31 -0.71 23.28
N GLY A 471 -1.66 -0.45 24.54
CA GLY A 471 -1.37 -1.36 25.63
C GLY A 471 -2.20 -2.63 25.45
N ILE A 472 -3.51 -2.49 25.64
CA ILE A 472 -4.52 -3.54 25.41
C ILE A 472 -5.38 -3.08 24.23
N GLY A 473 -5.71 -3.97 23.30
CA GLY A 473 -6.71 -3.66 22.29
C GLY A 473 -7.67 -4.82 22.05
N LEU A 474 -8.95 -4.48 21.87
CA LEU A 474 -10.06 -5.40 21.74
C LEU A 474 -10.77 -5.17 20.42
N LYS A 475 -11.05 -6.26 19.71
CA LYS A 475 -11.90 -6.24 18.50
C LYS A 475 -12.77 -7.48 18.45
N ASP A 476 -14.09 -7.30 18.45
CA ASP A 476 -15.06 -8.41 18.48
C ASP A 476 -14.69 -9.45 19.56
N MET A 477 -14.26 -8.97 20.74
CA MET A 477 -13.92 -9.78 21.90
C MET A 477 -15.14 -9.85 22.81
N ASP A 478 -15.51 -11.03 23.32
CA ASP A 478 -16.69 -11.20 24.20
C ASP A 478 -16.32 -11.82 25.55
N GLY A 479 -16.78 -11.28 26.67
CA GLY A 479 -16.65 -11.93 27.99
C GLY A 479 -15.25 -11.81 28.59
N LEU A 480 -14.52 -10.74 28.25
CA LEU A 480 -13.23 -10.43 28.85
C LEU A 480 -13.36 -10.05 30.34
N THR A 481 -12.57 -10.72 31.18
CA THR A 481 -12.24 -10.29 32.55
C THR A 481 -10.82 -9.73 32.56
N CYS A 482 -10.71 -8.42 32.77
CA CYS A 482 -9.44 -7.69 32.74
C CYS A 482 -9.18 -7.07 34.10
N GLU A 483 -8.28 -7.65 34.88
CA GLU A 483 -8.09 -7.29 36.28
C GLU A 483 -6.63 -7.08 36.66
N GLU A 484 -6.36 -6.12 37.55
CA GLU A 484 -5.03 -5.97 38.18
C GLU A 484 -3.88 -5.70 37.18
N ASN A 485 -4.17 -5.24 35.96
CA ASN A 485 -3.13 -4.96 34.97
C ASN A 485 -2.55 -3.57 35.15
N VAL A 486 -1.25 -3.42 34.86
CA VAL A 486 -0.52 -2.16 34.86
C VAL A 486 -0.27 -1.75 33.40
N VAL A 487 -0.94 -0.70 32.95
CA VAL A 487 -0.91 -0.21 31.57
C VAL A 487 -0.37 1.21 31.56
N VAL A 488 0.93 1.35 31.28
CA VAL A 488 1.64 2.62 31.51
C VAL A 488 2.46 3.09 30.32
N THR A 489 2.51 4.40 30.08
CA THR A 489 3.36 5.04 29.05
C THR A 489 3.12 4.59 27.61
N ASN A 490 1.96 4.00 27.31
CA ASN A 490 1.55 3.62 25.96
C ASN A 490 0.95 4.83 25.21
N ARG A 491 0.85 4.74 23.87
CA ARG A 491 0.12 5.77 23.10
C ARG A 491 -1.37 5.73 23.45
N VAL A 492 -1.95 4.55 23.52
CA VAL A 492 -3.31 4.32 24.02
C VAL A 492 -3.23 3.20 25.04
N GLY A 493 -3.76 3.40 26.24
CA GLY A 493 -3.81 2.37 27.27
C GLY A 493 -4.68 1.19 26.83
N MET A 494 -5.94 1.46 26.53
CA MET A 494 -6.88 0.47 26.02
C MET A 494 -7.64 0.98 24.79
N TYR A 495 -7.64 0.19 23.72
CA TYR A 495 -8.46 0.44 22.53
C TYR A 495 -9.61 -0.58 22.46
N VAL A 496 -10.84 -0.13 22.17
CA VAL A 496 -12.01 -1.01 22.09
C VAL A 496 -12.82 -0.75 20.83
N ASP A 497 -13.03 -1.81 20.05
CA ASP A 497 -13.86 -1.84 18.84
C ASP A 497 -14.88 -2.97 18.95
N SER A 498 -16.17 -2.64 18.83
CA SER A 498 -17.29 -3.59 18.71
C SER A 498 -17.26 -4.73 19.74
N SER A 499 -16.82 -4.42 20.97
CA SER A 499 -16.50 -5.38 22.02
C SER A 499 -17.22 -5.01 23.33
N PRO A 500 -18.11 -5.87 23.86
CA PRO A 500 -18.59 -7.13 23.29
C PRO A 500 -19.45 -6.97 22.03
N SER A 501 -19.31 -7.93 21.12
CA SER A 501 -20.14 -8.09 19.93
C SER A 501 -21.47 -8.77 20.25
N ARG A 502 -21.47 -9.70 21.22
CA ARG A 502 -22.69 -10.36 21.74
C ARG A 502 -23.48 -9.45 22.68
N VAL A 503 -24.81 -9.58 22.63
CA VAL A 503 -25.77 -8.69 23.34
C VAL A 503 -25.99 -9.07 24.80
N ASP A 504 -25.81 -10.34 25.15
CA ASP A 504 -25.98 -10.94 26.48
C ASP A 504 -24.68 -10.98 27.29
N VAL A 505 -23.60 -10.44 26.72
CA VAL A 505 -22.26 -10.49 27.30
C VAL A 505 -21.81 -9.10 27.73
N THR A 506 -21.02 -9.07 28.80
CA THR A 506 -20.45 -7.86 29.41
C THR A 506 -18.96 -8.09 29.67
N HIS A 507 -18.18 -7.01 29.58
CA HIS A 507 -16.78 -7.02 30.02
C HIS A 507 -16.60 -6.41 31.39
N HIS A 508 -15.63 -6.94 32.14
CA HIS A 508 -15.29 -6.47 33.46
C HIS A 508 -13.85 -5.97 33.49
N PHE A 509 -13.67 -4.70 33.80
CA PHE A 509 -12.38 -4.04 33.99
C PHE A 509 -12.28 -3.59 35.44
N ARG A 510 -11.44 -4.27 36.23
CA ARG A 510 -11.32 -4.00 37.67
C ARG A 510 -9.90 -3.87 38.14
N ARG A 511 -9.63 -2.90 39.04
CA ARG A 511 -8.31 -2.76 39.69
C ARG A 511 -7.14 -2.63 38.71
N ASN A 512 -7.38 -2.14 37.49
CA ASN A 512 -6.31 -1.87 36.54
C ASN A 512 -5.74 -0.47 36.76
N VAL A 513 -4.46 -0.28 36.48
CA VAL A 513 -3.78 1.01 36.53
C VAL A 513 -3.51 1.46 35.10
N PHE A 514 -4.17 2.53 34.66
CA PHE A 514 -3.90 3.23 33.42
C PHE A 514 -3.19 4.56 33.75
N ALA A 515 -1.87 4.60 33.58
CA ALA A 515 -1.11 5.78 33.95
C ALA A 515 -0.13 6.29 32.89
N PHE A 516 0.01 7.62 32.78
CA PHE A 516 0.98 8.26 31.89
C PHE A 516 0.85 7.88 30.40
N ASN A 517 -0.33 7.43 29.96
CA ASN A 517 -0.60 7.15 28.55
C ASN A 517 -1.00 8.43 27.81
N ASP A 518 -0.83 8.48 26.48
CA ASP A 518 -1.33 9.65 25.72
C ASP A 518 -2.87 9.68 25.67
N VAL A 519 -3.51 8.51 25.78
CA VAL A 519 -4.95 8.32 26.01
C VAL A 519 -5.10 7.10 26.90
N ALA A 520 -5.86 7.16 28.00
CA ALA A 520 -6.09 5.99 28.85
C ALA A 520 -7.02 4.99 28.16
N LEU A 521 -8.23 5.42 27.79
CA LEU A 521 -9.23 4.62 27.06
C LEU A 521 -9.59 5.27 25.72
N ALA A 522 -9.55 4.51 24.63
CA ALA A 522 -10.02 4.95 23.32
C ALA A 522 -11.10 4.00 22.80
N LEU A 523 -12.32 4.51 22.66
CA LEU A 523 -13.53 3.71 22.43
C LEU A 523 -14.23 4.15 21.15
N LEU A 524 -14.68 3.23 20.31
CA LEU A 524 -15.59 3.59 19.20
C LEU A 524 -17.03 3.84 19.73
N PRO A 525 -17.84 4.72 19.11
CA PRO A 525 -19.20 5.02 19.55
C PRO A 525 -20.14 3.82 19.69
N ALA A 526 -19.90 2.75 18.93
CA ALA A 526 -20.71 1.52 18.97
C ALA A 526 -20.41 0.63 20.19
N VAL A 527 -19.36 0.93 20.97
CA VAL A 527 -18.95 0.14 22.13
C VAL A 527 -19.96 0.33 23.27
N GLN A 528 -20.45 -0.78 23.83
CA GLN A 528 -21.45 -0.83 24.90
C GLN A 528 -21.19 -2.05 25.81
N ARG A 529 -21.74 -2.08 27.02
CA ARG A 529 -21.64 -3.21 27.98
C ARG A 529 -20.23 -3.49 28.49
N ASN A 530 -19.45 -2.44 28.72
CA ASN A 530 -18.16 -2.51 29.42
C ASN A 530 -18.31 -1.89 30.81
N HIS A 531 -17.93 -2.64 31.84
CA HIS A 531 -18.05 -2.24 33.25
C HIS A 531 -16.66 -1.94 33.83
N PHE A 532 -16.44 -0.69 34.23
CA PHE A 532 -15.21 -0.18 34.83
C PHE A 532 -15.46 0.17 36.30
N SER A 533 -14.75 -0.47 37.21
CA SER A 533 -14.85 -0.22 38.67
C SER A 533 -13.51 -0.47 39.35
N ASP A 534 -13.18 0.32 40.37
CA ASP A 534 -11.94 0.25 41.14
C ASP A 534 -10.65 0.38 40.30
N ASN A 535 -10.71 0.97 39.10
CA ASN A 535 -9.51 1.24 38.30
C ASN A 535 -8.87 2.58 38.69
N THR A 536 -7.59 2.75 38.34
CA THR A 536 -6.82 3.97 38.55
C THR A 536 -6.49 4.60 37.20
N PHE A 537 -7.02 5.79 36.93
CA PHE A 537 -6.72 6.62 35.76
C PHE A 537 -5.87 7.81 36.20
N MET A 538 -4.56 7.73 35.98
CA MET A 538 -3.61 8.65 36.60
C MET A 538 -2.68 9.31 35.58
N GLU A 539 -2.70 10.64 35.53
CA GLU A 539 -1.76 11.46 34.75
C GLU A 539 -1.66 11.05 33.27
N ASN A 540 -2.78 10.58 32.69
CA ASN A 540 -2.88 10.41 31.24
C ASN A 540 -3.05 11.80 30.60
N ILE A 541 -2.57 11.98 29.36
CA ILE A 541 -2.81 13.24 28.64
C ILE A 541 -4.31 13.46 28.42
N GLU A 542 -5.02 12.38 28.13
CA GLU A 542 -6.47 12.31 28.02
C GLU A 542 -6.97 11.04 28.71
N GLN A 543 -7.99 11.14 29.55
CA GLN A 543 -8.50 9.98 30.28
C GLN A 543 -9.34 9.08 29.36
N VAL A 544 -10.28 9.67 28.60
CA VAL A 544 -11.20 8.93 27.71
C VAL A 544 -11.39 9.67 26.39
N ALA A 545 -11.09 9.01 25.28
CA ALA A 545 -11.33 9.48 23.92
C ALA A 545 -12.42 8.65 23.23
N ILE A 546 -13.32 9.32 22.50
CA ILE A 546 -14.32 8.65 21.66
C ILE A 546 -13.88 8.79 20.20
N LEU A 547 -13.50 7.67 19.61
CA LEU A 547 -12.95 7.59 18.26
C LEU A 547 -14.07 7.51 17.23
N GLY A 548 -14.48 8.66 16.71
CA GLY A 548 -15.61 8.78 15.78
C GLY A 548 -16.76 9.57 16.39
N GLY A 549 -17.56 10.25 15.56
CA GLY A 549 -18.64 11.11 16.06
C GLY A 549 -19.77 10.29 16.70
N GLY A 550 -20.18 10.68 17.92
CA GLY A 550 -21.34 10.11 18.61
C GLY A 550 -21.11 9.90 20.11
N PRO A 551 -22.15 9.84 20.94
CA PRO A 551 -22.01 9.59 22.37
C PRO A 551 -21.74 8.11 22.67
N LEU A 552 -20.97 7.86 23.71
CA LEU A 552 -20.81 6.52 24.27
C LEU A 552 -22.04 6.18 25.13
N ARG A 553 -22.70 5.05 24.87
CA ARG A 553 -23.91 4.63 25.60
C ARG A 553 -23.71 3.28 26.28
N ASN A 554 -24.45 3.01 27.34
CA ASN A 554 -24.52 1.70 27.99
C ASN A 554 -23.17 1.12 28.45
N ASN A 555 -22.19 1.96 28.81
CA ASN A 555 -20.99 1.53 29.52
C ASN A 555 -21.05 2.09 30.94
N LEU A 556 -20.69 1.27 31.93
CA LEU A 556 -20.78 1.64 33.34
C LEU A 556 -19.38 1.98 33.86
N PHE A 557 -19.25 3.16 34.46
CA PHE A 557 -18.06 3.57 35.19
C PHE A 557 -18.27 3.55 36.71
N THR A 558 -19.44 3.10 37.14
CA THR A 558 -19.78 2.83 38.54
C THR A 558 -20.53 1.52 38.58
N VAL A 559 -20.07 0.59 39.41
CA VAL A 559 -20.66 -0.75 39.54
C VAL A 559 -20.85 -1.02 41.01
N ALA A 560 -22.08 -1.39 41.41
CA ALA A 560 -22.43 -1.66 42.81
C ALA A 560 -22.01 -0.52 43.77
N GLY A 561 -22.22 0.74 43.35
CA GLY A 561 -21.92 1.93 44.17
C GLY A 561 -20.43 2.30 44.25
N ARG A 562 -19.55 1.66 43.47
CA ARG A 562 -18.12 1.99 43.44
C ARG A 562 -17.65 2.35 42.04
N GLY A 563 -16.96 3.48 41.94
CA GLY A 563 -16.39 4.02 40.71
C GLY A 563 -14.90 3.75 40.56
N ASN A 564 -14.21 4.67 39.89
CA ASN A 564 -12.78 4.61 39.59
C ASN A 564 -12.06 5.82 40.18
N TYR A 565 -10.75 5.73 40.35
CA TYR A 565 -9.91 6.87 40.70
C TYR A 565 -9.52 7.64 39.44
N TRP A 566 -9.60 8.98 39.49
CA TRP A 566 -9.24 9.88 38.41
C TRP A 566 -8.32 10.99 38.94
N SER A 567 -7.10 11.12 38.42
CA SER A 567 -6.15 12.12 38.92
C SER A 567 -6.58 13.58 38.70
N ASP A 568 -7.50 13.80 37.75
CA ASP A 568 -8.09 15.10 37.41
C ASP A 568 -9.43 15.38 38.13
N TYR A 569 -9.86 14.47 39.03
CA TYR A 569 -11.04 14.69 39.86
C TYR A 569 -10.76 15.70 40.97
N ALA A 570 -11.61 16.73 41.06
CA ALA A 570 -11.48 17.83 42.02
C ALA A 570 -12.60 17.86 43.07
N GLY A 571 -13.34 16.76 43.23
CA GLY A 571 -14.38 16.67 44.27
C GLY A 571 -13.81 16.41 45.66
N TYR A 572 -14.71 16.26 46.63
CA TYR A 572 -14.41 16.06 48.04
C TYR A 572 -15.23 14.90 48.60
N ASP A 573 -14.83 14.44 49.78
CA ASP A 573 -15.43 13.34 50.53
C ASP A 573 -15.69 13.86 51.95
N ALA A 574 -16.95 14.25 52.20
CA ALA A 574 -17.36 14.89 53.43
C ALA A 574 -17.70 13.88 54.54
N ASP A 575 -18.12 12.67 54.19
CA ASP A 575 -18.49 11.62 55.15
C ASP A 575 -17.35 10.62 55.46
N GLY A 576 -16.26 10.68 54.72
CA GLY A 576 -15.03 9.93 54.94
C GLY A 576 -15.11 8.48 54.49
N ASP A 577 -16.04 8.13 53.61
CA ASP A 577 -16.23 6.75 53.14
C ASP A 577 -15.21 6.34 52.04
N GLY A 578 -14.39 7.28 51.57
CA GLY A 578 -13.38 7.09 50.53
C GLY A 578 -13.90 7.24 49.11
N LEU A 579 -15.17 7.60 48.93
CA LEU A 579 -15.82 7.94 47.67
C LEU A 579 -16.05 9.46 47.60
N GLY A 580 -16.08 10.00 46.39
CA GLY A 580 -16.36 11.41 46.18
C GLY A 580 -17.87 11.70 46.20
N ASP A 581 -18.27 12.72 46.95
CA ASP A 581 -19.66 13.20 47.03
C ASP A 581 -20.16 13.82 45.71
N LEU A 582 -19.23 14.19 44.83
CA LEU A 582 -19.51 14.75 43.51
C LEU A 582 -19.20 13.73 42.42
N GLN A 583 -20.04 13.67 41.40
CA GLN A 583 -19.80 12.81 40.24
C GLN A 583 -18.56 13.30 39.46
N TYR A 584 -17.72 12.38 39.01
CA TYR A 584 -16.69 12.69 38.01
C TYR A 584 -17.33 12.72 36.61
N ARG A 585 -16.95 13.70 35.81
CA ARG A 585 -17.45 13.87 34.43
C ARG A 585 -16.28 14.22 33.51
N ALA A 586 -16.04 13.38 32.51
CA ALA A 586 -15.03 13.67 31.49
C ALA A 586 -15.59 14.70 30.50
N MET A 587 -15.41 15.99 30.79
CA MET A 587 -16.06 17.11 30.08
C MET A 587 -15.10 18.24 29.65
N SER A 588 -13.83 17.92 29.36
CA SER A 588 -12.88 18.90 28.81
C SER A 588 -13.33 19.37 27.42
N LEU A 589 -13.43 20.69 27.24
CA LEU A 589 -13.75 21.28 25.94
C LEU A 589 -12.59 21.08 24.96
N PHE A 590 -11.35 21.22 25.42
CA PHE A 590 -10.19 21.03 24.56
C PHE A 590 -10.04 19.57 24.11
N GLU A 591 -10.29 18.60 24.98
CA GLU A 591 -10.33 17.17 24.60
C GLU A 591 -11.47 16.88 23.61
N ASN A 592 -12.65 17.47 23.79
CA ASN A 592 -13.75 17.33 22.82
C ASN A 592 -13.38 17.91 21.44
N LEU A 593 -12.61 19.00 21.42
CA LEU A 593 -12.04 19.54 20.18
C LEU A 593 -10.95 18.63 19.63
N LEU A 594 -10.13 18.02 20.49
CA LEU A 594 -9.07 17.08 20.11
C LEU A 594 -9.62 15.80 19.45
N ASP A 595 -10.75 15.27 19.93
CA ASP A 595 -11.44 14.12 19.32
C ASP A 595 -11.81 14.39 17.86
N ARG A 596 -12.28 15.61 17.57
CA ARG A 596 -12.70 16.02 16.21
C ARG A 596 -11.52 16.43 15.34
N GLU A 597 -10.54 17.09 15.95
CA GLU A 597 -9.36 17.64 15.28
C GLU A 597 -8.08 17.17 15.99
N PRO A 598 -7.58 15.95 15.69
CA PRO A 598 -6.40 15.38 16.35
C PRO A 598 -5.12 16.23 16.20
N LYS A 599 -5.09 17.14 15.23
CA LYS A 599 -3.98 18.10 15.02
C LYS A 599 -3.84 19.09 16.17
N LEU A 600 -4.90 19.32 16.95
CA LEU A 600 -4.86 20.17 18.13
C LEU A 600 -3.97 19.63 19.24
N ARG A 601 -3.51 18.36 19.15
CA ARG A 601 -2.58 17.76 20.09
C ARG A 601 -1.29 18.57 20.27
N LEU A 602 -0.90 19.36 19.26
CA LEU A 602 0.24 20.28 19.35
C LEU A 602 0.07 21.36 20.44
N PHE A 603 -1.16 21.70 20.80
CA PHE A 603 -1.49 22.72 21.79
C PHE A 603 -1.70 22.15 23.20
N VAL A 604 -1.50 20.84 23.40
CA VAL A 604 -1.52 20.23 24.73
C VAL A 604 -0.42 20.87 25.58
N TYR A 605 -0.76 21.20 26.83
CA TYR A 605 0.00 21.99 27.80
C TYR A 605 0.33 23.43 27.39
N SER A 606 -0.26 23.94 26.30
CA SER A 606 -0.05 25.33 25.89
C SER A 606 -0.98 26.31 26.63
N PRO A 607 -0.62 27.61 26.69
CA PRO A 607 -1.52 28.65 27.18
C PRO A 607 -2.87 28.70 26.43
N ALA A 608 -2.90 28.27 25.16
CA ALA A 608 -4.13 28.22 24.37
C ALA A 608 -5.10 27.15 24.89
N GLN A 609 -4.62 25.96 25.25
CA GLN A 609 -5.44 24.95 25.93
C GLN A 609 -5.98 25.52 27.25
N GLN A 610 -5.11 26.13 28.07
CA GLN A 610 -5.51 26.67 29.37
C GLN A 610 -6.60 27.75 29.22
N ALA A 611 -6.49 28.61 28.20
CA ALA A 611 -7.51 29.63 27.91
C ALA A 611 -8.85 29.00 27.47
N ILE A 612 -8.83 27.95 26.66
CA ILE A 612 -10.04 27.21 26.23
C ILE A 612 -10.71 26.54 27.43
N GLU A 613 -9.93 25.90 28.29
CA GLU A 613 -10.45 25.26 29.51
C GLU A 613 -11.02 26.28 30.49
N LEU A 614 -10.33 27.41 30.70
CA LEU A 614 -10.82 28.50 31.52
C LEU A 614 -12.14 29.07 30.97
N ALA A 615 -12.23 29.27 29.65
CA ALA A 615 -13.45 29.74 29.01
C ALA A 615 -14.61 28.76 29.20
N SER A 616 -14.37 27.45 29.07
CA SER A 616 -15.39 26.42 29.32
C SER A 616 -15.86 26.42 30.79
N ARG A 617 -14.95 26.64 31.74
CA ARG A 617 -15.31 26.76 33.15
C ARG A 617 -16.09 28.04 33.45
N ALA A 618 -15.69 29.17 32.87
CA ALA A 618 -16.31 30.48 33.10
C ALA A 618 -17.69 30.65 32.41
N PHE A 619 -17.90 30.01 31.26
CA PHE A 619 -19.12 30.16 30.46
C PHE A 619 -19.82 28.81 30.27
N PRO A 620 -20.87 28.50 31.06
CA PRO A 620 -21.56 27.20 31.01
C PRO A 620 -22.08 26.81 29.61
N ILE A 621 -22.43 27.78 28.76
CA ILE A 621 -22.89 27.54 27.37
C ILE A 621 -21.82 26.90 26.46
N MET A 622 -20.55 27.00 26.84
CA MET A 622 -19.40 26.43 26.11
C MET A 622 -19.00 25.05 26.63
N ARG A 623 -19.68 24.51 27.66
CA ARG A 623 -19.34 23.20 28.22
C ARG A 623 -19.89 22.09 27.32
N PRO A 624 -19.05 21.13 26.90
CA PRO A 624 -19.54 19.99 26.14
C PRO A 624 -20.35 19.05 27.02
N GLU A 625 -21.14 18.17 26.40
CA GLU A 625 -21.72 17.02 27.08
C GLU A 625 -20.59 16.11 27.60
N PRO A 626 -20.71 15.55 28.83
CA PRO A 626 -19.74 14.61 29.35
C PRO A 626 -19.60 13.38 28.44
N LYS A 627 -18.36 12.98 28.13
CA LYS A 627 -18.09 11.75 27.37
C LYS A 627 -18.51 10.53 28.19
N ILE A 628 -18.20 10.55 29.48
CA ILE A 628 -18.58 9.56 30.50
C ILE A 628 -18.89 10.26 31.82
N THR A 629 -19.61 9.57 32.71
CA THR A 629 -19.87 9.99 34.08
C THR A 629 -19.61 8.81 35.02
N ASP A 630 -18.91 9.08 36.11
CA ASP A 630 -18.70 8.16 37.21
C ASP A 630 -19.38 8.75 38.46
N GLU A 631 -20.36 8.03 38.98
CA GLU A 631 -21.25 8.48 40.05
C GLU A 631 -20.63 8.40 41.44
N ALA A 632 -19.61 7.55 41.63
CA ALA A 632 -18.96 7.32 42.92
C ALA A 632 -17.43 7.20 42.76
N PRO A 633 -16.75 8.28 42.29
CA PRO A 633 -15.32 8.25 42.03
C PRO A 633 -14.54 7.97 43.32
N LEU A 634 -13.43 7.23 43.21
CA LEU A 634 -12.58 6.92 44.37
C LEU A 634 -11.72 8.14 44.74
N MET A 635 -11.59 8.41 46.03
CA MET A 635 -10.71 9.49 46.54
C MET A 635 -9.23 9.13 46.55
N ARG A 636 -8.90 7.84 46.48
CA ARG A 636 -7.52 7.35 46.48
C ARG A 636 -7.30 6.35 45.35
N PRO A 637 -6.12 6.37 44.73
CA PRO A 637 -5.77 5.40 43.70
C PRO A 637 -5.69 3.99 44.29
N VAL A 638 -6.15 3.02 43.50
CA VAL A 638 -5.88 1.61 43.72
C VAL A 638 -4.57 1.27 43.02
N PHE A 639 -3.54 0.96 43.79
CA PHE A 639 -2.29 0.45 43.24
C PHE A 639 -2.29 -1.07 43.22
N VAL A 640 -1.64 -1.62 42.20
CA VAL A 640 -1.29 -3.04 42.10
C VAL A 640 0.22 -3.16 42.23
N ASP A 641 0.69 -4.22 42.90
CA ASP A 641 2.12 -4.46 43.14
C ASP A 641 2.88 -4.48 41.81
N PHE A 642 3.68 -3.44 41.61
CA PHE A 642 4.55 -3.27 40.47
C PHE A 642 5.95 -3.75 40.86
N LYS A 643 6.50 -4.74 40.15
CA LYS A 643 7.93 -5.11 40.25
C LYS A 643 8.70 -4.45 39.10
N PRO A 644 9.16 -3.19 39.23
CA PRO A 644 10.05 -2.62 38.23
C PRO A 644 11.36 -3.40 38.21
N ARG A 645 11.81 -3.82 37.02
CA ARG A 645 13.23 -4.15 36.85
C ARG A 645 13.99 -2.83 36.85
N ALA A 646 15.00 -2.70 37.70
CA ALA A 646 15.98 -1.62 37.63
C ALA A 646 16.48 -1.53 36.18
N ALA A 647 16.12 -0.44 35.49
CA ALA A 647 16.70 -0.16 34.19
C ALA A 647 18.22 -0.03 34.40
N ALA A 648 19.01 -0.74 33.62
CA ALA A 648 20.41 -0.41 33.48
C ALA A 648 20.44 1.02 32.92
N VAL A 649 20.72 1.98 33.80
CA VAL A 649 20.89 3.39 33.43
C VAL A 649 22.09 3.44 32.50
N GLY A 650 21.83 3.48 31.19
CA GLY A 650 22.87 3.77 30.22
C GLY A 650 23.50 5.14 30.53
N PRO A 651 24.79 5.35 30.20
CA PRO A 651 25.57 6.52 30.63
C PRO A 651 25.07 7.88 30.11
N PHE A 652 23.95 7.92 29.39
CA PHE A 652 23.32 9.14 28.90
C PHE A 652 22.38 9.83 29.90
N ALA A 653 21.94 9.17 30.98
CA ALA A 653 21.06 9.80 31.97
C ALA A 653 21.79 10.82 32.88
N SER A 654 23.11 10.69 33.03
CA SER A 654 23.96 11.61 33.81
C SER A 654 24.22 12.96 33.12
N VAL A 655 23.94 13.08 31.81
CA VAL A 655 24.13 14.33 31.05
C VAL A 655 22.90 15.24 31.17
N SER A 656 21.71 14.66 31.37
CA SER A 656 20.42 15.37 31.44
C SER A 656 20.26 16.19 32.73
N THR A 657 20.72 15.65 33.87
CA THR A 657 20.68 16.30 35.18
C THR A 657 21.61 17.51 35.25
N GLY A 658 22.78 17.44 34.61
CA GLY A 658 23.70 18.58 34.50
C GLY A 658 23.14 19.74 33.66
N LEU A 659 22.44 19.44 32.58
CA LEU A 659 21.82 20.44 31.69
C LEU A 659 20.59 21.12 32.33
N LEU A 660 19.80 20.40 33.12
CA LEU A 660 18.67 20.95 33.87
C LEU A 660 19.12 21.86 35.02
N ALA A 661 20.21 21.51 35.72
CA ALA A 661 20.81 22.38 36.73
C ALA A 661 21.41 23.67 36.12
N LEU A 662 22.02 23.56 34.93
CA LEU A 662 22.55 24.71 34.20
C LEU A 662 21.44 25.64 33.67
N ALA A 663 20.32 25.07 33.20
CA ALA A 663 19.15 25.85 32.79
C ALA A 663 18.49 26.58 33.98
N GLY A 664 18.43 25.93 35.15
CA GLY A 664 17.96 26.55 36.40
C GLY A 664 18.82 27.75 36.83
N LEU A 665 20.14 27.65 36.70
CA LEU A 665 21.07 28.74 36.99
C LEU A 665 20.97 29.91 35.99
N ILE A 666 20.69 29.63 34.71
CA ILE A 666 20.49 30.67 33.69
C ILE A 666 19.17 31.42 33.92
N VAL A 667 18.09 30.72 34.32
CA VAL A 667 16.80 31.35 34.66
C VAL A 667 16.89 32.16 35.97
N ALA A 668 17.65 31.70 36.96
CA ALA A 668 17.94 32.45 38.19
C ALA A 668 18.86 33.67 37.94
N GLY A 669 19.73 33.62 36.92
CA GLY A 669 20.57 34.74 36.50
C GLY A 669 19.79 35.82 35.74
N LEU A 670 18.89 35.43 34.83
CA LEU A 670 18.12 36.35 33.99
C LEU A 670 17.00 37.08 34.74
N SER A 671 16.47 36.47 35.81
CA SER A 671 15.47 37.09 36.68
C SER A 671 16.03 38.20 37.58
N ARG A 672 17.36 38.30 37.74
CA ARG A 672 18.01 39.41 38.47
C ARG A 672 18.30 40.64 37.61
N THR A 673 18.31 40.51 36.29
CA THR A 673 18.67 41.60 35.36
C THR A 673 17.48 42.37 34.79
N PHE A 674 16.25 41.84 34.86
CA PHE A 674 15.05 42.46 34.26
C PHE A 674 14.08 43.14 35.24
N GLY A 675 14.47 43.31 36.51
CA GLY A 675 13.66 43.95 37.55
C GLY A 675 13.66 45.50 37.54
N ARG A 676 14.29 46.16 36.58
CA ARG A 676 14.33 47.64 36.52
C ARG A 676 14.29 48.16 35.08
N ALA A 677 13.09 48.44 34.60
CA ALA A 677 12.75 49.66 33.83
C ALA A 677 11.36 49.50 33.19
N VAL A 678 10.33 49.86 33.94
CA VAL A 678 9.08 50.39 33.38
C VAL A 678 9.21 51.92 33.47
N ALA A 679 9.10 52.62 32.34
CA ALA A 679 8.22 53.79 32.17
C ALA A 679 8.60 54.67 30.96
N ALA A 680 7.55 55.03 30.22
CA ALA A 680 7.42 56.19 29.31
C ALA A 680 8.19 56.09 27.97
N THR A 681 7.62 56.37 26.79
CA THR A 681 6.70 57.48 26.42
C THR A 681 5.94 57.19 25.11
N ARG A 682 4.65 57.60 25.10
CA ARG A 682 3.85 58.26 24.04
C ARG A 682 4.04 57.96 22.53
N SER A 683 2.89 57.70 21.88
CA SER A 683 2.53 57.90 20.45
C SER A 683 2.40 59.42 20.11
N PRO A 684 2.25 59.94 18.84
CA PRO A 684 1.72 59.28 17.62
C PRO A 684 2.28 59.70 16.21
N ALA A 685 1.78 58.98 15.19
CA ALA A 685 1.40 59.39 13.82
C ALA A 685 2.40 59.60 12.64
N ALA A 686 1.99 58.95 11.53
CA ALA A 686 1.99 59.38 10.12
C ALA A 686 3.22 59.14 9.19
N ALA A 687 3.00 58.18 8.29
CA ALA A 687 3.20 58.20 6.83
C ALA A 687 4.52 58.68 6.20
N SER A 688 5.17 57.80 5.44
CA SER A 688 5.38 58.00 3.99
C SER A 688 5.97 56.73 3.35
N ALA A 689 5.58 56.51 2.11
CA ALA A 689 6.00 55.45 1.21
C ALA A 689 7.44 55.62 0.70
N ALA A 690 8.07 54.50 0.34
CA ALA A 690 8.64 54.22 -0.98
C ALA A 690 9.95 53.42 -0.94
N ALA A 691 10.12 52.64 -1.99
CA ALA A 691 11.35 52.05 -2.53
C ALA A 691 11.77 50.67 -1.97
N GLU A 692 11.23 49.65 -2.63
CA GLU A 692 11.89 48.39 -2.95
C GLU A 692 13.36 48.63 -3.36
N SER A 693 14.29 47.95 -2.69
CA SER A 693 15.67 47.82 -3.15
C SER A 693 15.92 46.39 -3.60
N ASP A 694 15.90 46.19 -4.91
CA ASP A 694 16.44 45.03 -5.62
C ASP A 694 17.90 44.80 -5.21
N ALA A 695 18.17 43.73 -4.47
CA ALA A 695 19.52 43.21 -4.27
C ALA A 695 19.79 42.12 -5.31
N ARG A 696 20.37 42.52 -6.45
CA ARG A 696 20.97 41.58 -7.42
C ARG A 696 22.37 41.22 -6.94
N VAL A 697 22.59 39.94 -6.66
CA VAL A 697 23.92 39.39 -6.39
C VAL A 697 24.61 39.14 -7.74
N LEU A 698 25.67 39.89 -8.02
CA LEU A 698 26.62 39.62 -9.10
C LEU A 698 27.64 38.61 -8.60
N THR A 699 27.77 37.46 -9.27
CA THR A 699 28.96 36.60 -9.15
C THR A 699 29.61 36.54 -10.52
N THR A 700 30.90 36.93 -10.57
CA THR A 700 31.71 37.02 -11.78
C THR A 700 32.57 35.77 -11.94
N THR A 701 32.33 35.01 -13.00
CA THR A 701 33.36 34.23 -13.71
C THR A 701 32.97 34.13 -15.18
N GLY A 702 33.73 34.83 -16.05
CA GLY A 702 33.88 34.58 -17.50
C GLY A 702 32.63 34.64 -18.38
N ASP A 703 32.47 35.77 -19.08
CA ASP A 703 31.81 35.92 -20.41
C ASP A 703 30.46 35.24 -20.64
N ASP A 704 29.40 35.74 -19.98
CA ASP A 704 28.02 35.88 -20.53
C ASP A 704 27.07 36.44 -19.43
N VAL A 705 26.66 37.70 -19.52
CA VAL A 705 25.72 38.31 -18.54
C VAL A 705 24.29 37.91 -18.85
N ARG A 706 23.76 36.88 -18.16
CA ARG A 706 22.31 36.59 -18.11
C ARG A 706 21.70 37.18 -16.84
N ILE A 707 20.72 38.09 -16.98
CA ILE A 707 19.88 38.54 -15.86
C ILE A 707 18.94 37.38 -15.49
N VAL A 708 19.34 36.53 -14.54
CA VAL A 708 18.51 35.42 -14.04
C VAL A 708 17.62 35.95 -12.91
N ALA A 709 16.30 35.97 -13.13
CA ALA A 709 15.34 36.26 -12.06
C ALA A 709 15.48 35.20 -10.94
N PRO A 710 15.39 35.57 -9.65
CA PRO A 710 15.60 34.63 -8.55
C PRO A 710 14.59 33.47 -8.61
N PRO A 711 15.02 32.23 -8.27
CA PRO A 711 14.16 31.06 -8.35
C PRO A 711 12.97 31.16 -7.37
N VAL A 712 11.83 30.61 -7.76
CA VAL A 712 10.62 30.57 -6.93
C VAL A 712 10.73 29.52 -5.84
N LEU A 713 11.49 28.45 -6.06
CA LEU A 713 11.84 27.45 -5.05
C LEU A 713 13.33 27.18 -5.10
N GLU A 714 13.99 27.23 -3.95
CA GLU A 714 15.39 26.90 -3.75
C GLU A 714 15.50 25.90 -2.60
N VAL A 715 16.08 24.74 -2.87
CA VAL A 715 16.33 23.68 -1.89
C VAL A 715 17.82 23.39 -1.92
N THR A 716 18.49 23.51 -0.77
CA THR A 716 19.93 23.25 -0.64
C THR A 716 20.19 22.22 0.45
N GLY A 717 20.81 21.10 0.08
CA GLY A 717 21.29 20.07 1.00
C GLY A 717 20.18 19.44 1.84
N LEU A 718 19.00 19.23 1.25
CA LEU A 718 17.85 18.65 1.93
C LEU A 718 18.18 17.24 2.38
N ARG A 719 18.11 17.03 3.70
CA ARG A 719 18.24 15.73 4.32
C ARG A 719 17.06 15.46 5.25
N LYS A 720 16.41 14.32 5.05
CA LYS A 720 15.30 13.85 5.87
C LYS A 720 15.56 12.41 6.33
N ARG A 721 15.48 12.23 7.65
CA ARG A 721 15.55 10.94 8.33
C ARG A 721 14.31 10.76 9.21
N PHE A 722 13.77 9.54 9.25
CA PHE A 722 12.79 9.11 10.24
C PHE A 722 13.45 8.02 11.10
N GLY A 723 13.70 8.32 12.37
CA GLY A 723 14.51 7.44 13.23
C GLY A 723 15.92 7.23 12.65
N ARG A 724 16.27 5.98 12.33
CA ARG A 724 17.53 5.59 11.67
C ARG A 724 17.44 5.58 10.14
N HIS A 725 16.24 5.52 9.56
CA HIS A 725 16.04 5.40 8.13
C HIS A 725 16.11 6.76 7.43
N VAL A 726 17.09 6.91 6.55
CA VAL A 726 17.25 8.10 5.71
C VAL A 726 16.35 7.96 4.50
N VAL A 727 15.41 8.89 4.35
CA VAL A 727 14.48 8.95 3.21
C VAL A 727 14.96 9.95 2.15
N VAL A 728 15.73 10.97 2.55
CA VAL A 728 16.40 11.89 1.64
C VAL A 728 17.77 12.20 2.22
N GLU A 729 18.86 11.97 1.49
CA GLU A 729 20.21 12.07 2.07
C GLU A 729 20.89 13.42 1.82
N ASN A 730 20.79 13.98 0.62
CA ASN A 730 21.40 15.26 0.26
C ASN A 730 20.84 15.79 -1.07
N LEU A 731 19.63 16.35 -1.05
CA LEU A 731 18.95 16.82 -2.26
C LEU A 731 19.03 18.35 -2.37
N SER A 732 19.53 18.84 -3.51
CA SER A 732 19.46 20.25 -3.87
C SER A 732 18.69 20.40 -5.18
N LEU A 733 17.76 21.36 -5.24
CA LEU A 733 16.97 21.63 -6.43
C LEU A 733 16.55 23.10 -6.47
N GLU A 734 16.47 23.66 -7.67
CA GLU A 734 15.96 25.00 -7.91
C GLU A 734 14.88 24.97 -8.98
N VAL A 735 13.81 25.74 -8.78
CA VAL A 735 12.72 25.92 -9.75
C VAL A 735 12.60 27.39 -10.09
N ALA A 736 12.98 27.74 -11.32
CA ALA A 736 12.85 29.09 -11.85
C ALA A 736 11.37 29.49 -12.02
N ARG A 737 11.10 30.79 -12.01
CA ARG A 737 9.74 31.33 -12.21
C ARG A 737 9.18 30.88 -13.57
N GLY A 738 7.98 30.32 -13.56
CA GLY A 738 7.32 29.78 -14.77
C GLY A 738 7.85 28.42 -15.22
N GLY A 739 8.92 27.92 -14.58
CA GLY A 739 9.48 26.62 -14.87
C GLY A 739 8.65 25.47 -14.30
N ALA A 740 8.93 24.27 -14.80
CA ALA A 740 8.29 23.05 -14.34
C ALA A 740 9.33 21.95 -14.10
N VAL A 741 9.42 21.47 -12.86
CA VAL A 741 10.36 20.42 -12.46
C VAL A 741 9.59 19.17 -12.04
N ALA A 742 10.01 18.00 -12.54
CA ALA A 742 9.47 16.72 -12.14
C ALA A 742 10.42 16.00 -11.16
N LEU A 743 9.87 15.47 -10.07
CA LEU A 743 10.51 14.46 -9.23
C LEU A 743 10.05 13.09 -9.71
N TRP A 744 10.91 12.37 -10.43
CA TRP A 744 10.60 11.10 -11.06
C TRP A 744 11.27 9.94 -10.32
N GLY A 745 10.56 8.84 -10.09
CA GLY A 745 11.14 7.66 -9.43
C GLY A 745 10.06 6.68 -8.94
N THR A 746 10.48 5.51 -8.48
CA THR A 746 9.57 4.44 -7.98
C THR A 746 8.87 4.84 -6.67
N ASN A 747 7.87 4.06 -6.25
CA ASN A 747 7.23 4.24 -4.95
C ASN A 747 8.24 3.99 -3.83
N GLY A 748 8.26 4.87 -2.82
CA GLY A 748 9.27 4.83 -1.76
C GLY A 748 10.58 5.59 -2.05
N ALA A 749 10.77 6.16 -3.25
CA ALA A 749 11.98 6.93 -3.59
C ALA A 749 12.16 8.27 -2.82
N GLY A 750 11.18 8.69 -2.01
CA GLY A 750 11.22 9.92 -1.21
C GLY A 750 10.46 11.13 -1.78
N LYS A 751 9.85 11.00 -2.96
CA LYS A 751 9.05 12.02 -3.69
C LYS A 751 8.08 12.84 -2.79
N THR A 752 7.08 12.18 -2.22
CA THR A 752 6.08 12.79 -1.31
C THR A 752 6.74 13.37 -0.05
N THR A 753 7.81 12.75 0.44
CA THR A 753 8.55 13.24 1.62
C THR A 753 9.22 14.58 1.33
N ILE A 754 9.77 14.77 0.13
CA ILE A 754 10.38 16.03 -0.32
C ILE A 754 9.31 17.13 -0.37
N ILE A 755 8.15 16.88 -0.99
CA ILE A 755 7.02 17.82 -1.02
C ILE A 755 6.60 18.22 0.41
N LYS A 756 6.45 17.25 1.32
CA LYS A 756 6.09 17.51 2.71
C LYS A 756 7.16 18.30 3.47
N CYS A 757 8.44 18.18 3.13
CA CYS A 757 9.50 19.04 3.65
C CYS A 757 9.37 20.49 3.15
N ILE A 758 9.09 20.69 1.86
CA ILE A 758 8.88 22.02 1.25
C ILE A 758 7.67 22.73 1.88
N LEU A 759 6.59 22.00 2.14
CA LEU A 759 5.40 22.52 2.83
C LEU A 759 5.65 22.84 4.33
N GLY A 760 6.79 22.40 4.88
CA GLY A 760 7.10 22.51 6.30
C GLY A 760 6.31 21.53 7.19
N LEU A 761 5.75 20.46 6.62
CA LEU A 761 5.03 19.41 7.34
C LEU A 761 5.96 18.35 7.95
N HIS A 762 7.21 18.29 7.49
CA HIS A 762 8.24 17.43 8.06
C HIS A 762 9.49 18.24 8.42
N PRO A 763 10.11 18.00 9.60
CA PRO A 763 11.39 18.61 9.92
C PRO A 763 12.48 18.01 9.03
N TYR A 764 13.42 18.84 8.60
CA TYR A 764 14.52 18.50 7.70
C TYR A 764 15.82 19.20 8.10
N ARG A 765 16.95 18.73 7.57
CA ARG A 765 18.23 19.47 7.54
C ARG A 765 18.46 20.03 6.13
N GLY A 766 19.31 21.05 6.02
CA GLY A 766 19.42 21.88 4.81
C GLY A 766 18.51 23.12 4.88
N THR A 767 18.40 23.82 3.75
CA THR A 767 17.67 25.09 3.60
C THR A 767 16.64 24.97 2.49
N ILE A 768 15.41 25.47 2.73
CA ILE A 768 14.37 25.60 1.70
C ILE A 768 13.88 27.05 1.70
N ARG A 769 13.89 27.72 0.54
CA ARG A 769 13.34 29.05 0.34
C ARG A 769 12.28 29.03 -0.76
N VAL A 770 11.17 29.72 -0.53
CA VAL A 770 10.07 29.87 -1.50
C VAL A 770 9.87 31.36 -1.74
N GLY A 771 10.10 31.82 -2.97
CA GLY A 771 10.08 33.25 -3.31
C GLY A 771 11.04 34.08 -2.45
N GLY A 772 12.22 33.54 -2.15
CA GLY A 772 13.21 34.15 -1.24
C GLY A 772 12.92 34.01 0.26
N ILE A 773 11.74 33.49 0.63
CA ILE A 773 11.32 33.33 2.03
C ILE A 773 11.74 31.96 2.55
N ASP A 774 12.54 31.93 3.61
CA ASP A 774 12.93 30.67 4.28
C ASP A 774 11.71 29.95 4.87
N ALA A 775 11.45 28.73 4.39
CA ALA A 775 10.28 27.94 4.74
C ALA A 775 10.28 27.46 6.20
N ARG A 776 11.44 27.45 6.88
CA ARG A 776 11.55 27.12 8.30
C ARG A 776 11.35 28.34 9.19
N ARG A 777 11.99 29.47 8.86
CA ARG A 777 11.90 30.71 9.66
C ARG A 777 10.58 31.44 9.49
N SER A 778 10.06 31.49 8.26
CA SER A 778 8.88 32.26 7.88
C SER A 778 7.84 31.38 7.19
N GLY A 779 7.62 30.17 7.74
CA GLY A 779 6.76 29.14 7.16
C GLY A 779 5.34 29.59 6.73
N PRO A 780 4.59 30.38 7.53
CA PRO A 780 3.29 30.89 7.10
C PRO A 780 3.35 31.79 5.87
N GLN A 781 4.39 32.62 5.73
CA GLN A 781 4.57 33.49 4.57
C GLN A 781 4.99 32.68 3.33
N ALA A 782 5.91 31.73 3.48
CA ALA A 782 6.30 30.81 2.41
C ALA A 782 5.11 29.98 1.89
N ARG A 783 4.27 29.44 2.80
CA ARG A 783 3.07 28.67 2.42
C ARG A 783 2.01 29.48 1.69
N ARG A 784 1.93 30.80 1.86
CA ARG A 784 1.02 31.66 1.08
C ARG A 784 1.41 31.70 -0.40
N LEU A 785 2.67 31.43 -0.72
CA LEU A 785 3.18 31.37 -2.09
C LEU A 785 2.99 29.99 -2.75
N ILE A 786 2.43 29.02 -2.03
CA ILE A 786 2.28 27.63 -2.47
C ILE A 786 0.81 27.23 -2.59
N GLY A 787 0.44 26.71 -3.77
CA GLY A 787 -0.74 25.88 -3.95
C GLY A 787 -0.32 24.42 -3.89
N TYR A 788 -1.07 23.58 -3.17
CA TYR A 788 -0.74 22.16 -3.01
C TYR A 788 -1.93 21.29 -3.41
N VAL A 789 -1.67 20.29 -4.24
CA VAL A 789 -2.58 19.19 -4.55
C VAL A 789 -1.96 17.90 -4.01
N SER A 790 -2.65 17.25 -3.07
CA SER A 790 -2.21 16.01 -2.44
C SER A 790 -2.54 14.78 -3.26
N GLN A 791 -1.78 13.69 -3.04
CA GLN A 791 -2.03 12.38 -3.65
C GLN A 791 -3.39 11.80 -3.23
N GLU A 792 -3.68 11.85 -1.92
CA GLU A 792 -4.99 11.51 -1.36
C GLU A 792 -5.81 12.79 -1.19
N LEU A 793 -6.97 12.83 -1.83
CA LEU A 793 -7.89 13.97 -1.76
C LEU A 793 -8.85 13.78 -0.58
N SER A 794 -8.82 14.70 0.39
CA SER A 794 -9.74 14.69 1.53
C SER A 794 -10.66 15.91 1.47
N PHE A 795 -11.92 15.68 1.10
CA PHE A 795 -12.98 16.68 1.12
C PHE A 795 -14.19 16.15 1.90
N TYR A 796 -15.02 17.05 2.40
CA TYR A 796 -16.30 16.70 3.01
C TYR A 796 -17.30 16.32 1.91
N ASP A 797 -17.73 15.06 1.88
CA ASP A 797 -18.56 14.52 0.80
C ASP A 797 -19.98 15.11 0.75
N ASP A 798 -20.47 15.64 1.88
CA ASP A 798 -21.78 16.26 2.06
C ASP A 798 -21.84 17.73 1.59
N LEU A 799 -20.71 18.43 1.57
CA LEU A 799 -20.61 19.77 1.01
C LEU A 799 -20.68 19.77 -0.51
N THR A 800 -21.23 20.83 -1.10
CA THR A 800 -21.11 21.05 -2.55
C THR A 800 -19.69 21.47 -2.94
N ALA A 801 -19.35 21.31 -4.22
CA ALA A 801 -18.07 21.78 -4.75
C ALA A 801 -17.85 23.28 -4.45
N ARG A 802 -18.89 24.11 -4.57
CA ARG A 802 -18.82 25.55 -4.29
C ARG A 802 -18.71 25.85 -2.80
N GLU A 803 -19.42 25.13 -1.94
CA GLU A 803 -19.29 25.27 -0.49
C GLU A 803 -17.89 24.86 -0.02
N SER A 804 -17.33 23.79 -0.59
CA SER A 804 -15.96 23.34 -0.31
C SER A 804 -14.94 24.43 -0.64
N VAL A 805 -15.00 24.99 -1.86
CA VAL A 805 -14.09 26.10 -2.24
C VAL A 805 -14.32 27.34 -1.38
N ARG A 806 -15.57 27.67 -1.04
CA ARG A 806 -15.90 28.82 -0.17
C ARG A 806 -15.34 28.64 1.24
N LEU A 807 -15.43 27.45 1.82
CA LEU A 807 -14.84 27.13 3.12
C LEU A 807 -13.33 27.38 3.11
N PHE A 808 -12.61 26.85 2.12
CA PHE A 808 -11.18 27.08 1.99
C PHE A 808 -10.83 28.55 1.68
N ALA A 809 -11.68 29.27 0.96
CA ALA A 809 -11.50 30.71 0.72
C ALA A 809 -11.58 31.51 2.02
N GLN A 810 -12.57 31.21 2.89
CA GLN A 810 -12.71 31.83 4.20
C GLN A 810 -11.50 31.55 5.11
N LEU A 811 -11.05 30.29 5.16
CA LEU A 811 -9.86 29.89 5.93
C LEU A 811 -8.59 30.61 5.43
N LYS A 812 -8.48 30.82 4.11
CA LYS A 812 -7.36 31.56 3.49
C LYS A 812 -7.56 33.09 3.48
N ARG A 813 -8.67 33.60 4.03
CA ARG A 813 -9.06 35.03 4.02
C ARG A 813 -9.09 35.63 2.60
N VAL A 814 -9.53 34.85 1.62
CA VAL A 814 -9.68 35.26 0.21
C VAL A 814 -11.13 35.69 -0.03
N ARG A 815 -11.33 36.76 -0.81
CA ARG A 815 -12.67 37.31 -1.09
C ARG A 815 -13.55 36.34 -1.89
N THR A 816 -14.84 36.28 -1.57
CA THR A 816 -15.85 35.39 -2.18
C THR A 816 -15.93 35.42 -3.72
N PRO A 817 -15.77 36.55 -4.42
CA PRO A 817 -15.76 36.57 -5.89
C PRO A 817 -14.69 35.69 -6.53
N ARG A 818 -13.64 35.34 -5.78
CA ARG A 818 -12.59 34.43 -6.24
C ARG A 818 -13.05 32.97 -6.33
N VAL A 819 -14.06 32.57 -5.55
CA VAL A 819 -14.59 31.19 -5.52
C VAL A 819 -15.09 30.77 -6.89
N ASP A 820 -15.89 31.63 -7.52
CA ASP A 820 -16.52 31.31 -8.80
C ASP A 820 -15.49 31.36 -9.93
N GLN A 821 -14.58 32.33 -9.89
CA GLN A 821 -13.46 32.42 -10.84
C GLN A 821 -12.57 31.17 -10.83
N VAL A 822 -12.22 30.61 -9.66
CA VAL A 822 -11.39 29.41 -9.62
C VAL A 822 -12.14 28.16 -10.06
N LEU A 823 -13.45 28.07 -9.76
CA LEU A 823 -14.29 26.98 -10.25
C LEU A 823 -14.42 27.02 -11.77
N GLU A 824 -14.60 28.20 -12.34
CA GLU A 824 -14.61 28.40 -13.79
C GLU A 824 -13.26 28.03 -14.41
N ARG A 825 -12.17 28.51 -13.82
CA ARG A 825 -10.80 28.26 -14.31
C ARG A 825 -10.41 26.78 -14.34
N VAL A 826 -10.98 25.96 -13.46
CA VAL A 826 -10.74 24.49 -13.48
C VAL A 826 -11.84 23.71 -14.22
N GLY A 827 -12.84 24.39 -14.79
CA GLY A 827 -13.96 23.75 -15.49
C GLY A 827 -14.97 23.03 -14.57
N LEU A 828 -15.20 23.54 -13.36
CA LEU A 828 -16.16 23.02 -12.38
C LEU A 828 -17.35 23.95 -12.09
N ALA A 829 -17.46 25.11 -12.76
CA ALA A 829 -18.52 26.09 -12.50
C ALA A 829 -19.93 25.49 -12.56
N GLU A 830 -20.23 24.72 -13.62
CA GLU A 830 -21.53 24.04 -13.84
C GLU A 830 -21.81 22.91 -12.85
N HIS A 831 -20.76 22.40 -12.19
CA HIS A 831 -20.85 21.35 -11.19
C HIS A 831 -20.73 21.88 -9.76
N GLY A 832 -20.67 23.21 -9.60
CA GLY A 832 -20.51 23.87 -8.31
C GLY A 832 -21.58 23.50 -7.28
N GLY A 833 -22.80 23.18 -7.71
CA GLY A 833 -23.92 22.78 -6.84
C GLY A 833 -24.00 21.28 -6.54
N LYS A 834 -23.14 20.45 -7.14
CA LYS A 834 -23.09 19.01 -6.83
C LYS A 834 -22.35 18.79 -5.52
N ARG A 835 -22.81 17.82 -4.71
CA ARG A 835 -22.09 17.36 -3.52
C ARG A 835 -20.78 16.70 -3.92
N VAL A 836 -19.73 16.86 -3.10
CA VAL A 836 -18.41 16.30 -3.42
C VAL A 836 -18.47 14.78 -3.56
N GLY A 837 -19.30 14.09 -2.78
CA GLY A 837 -19.52 12.64 -2.93
C GLY A 837 -20.06 12.22 -4.31
N GLN A 838 -20.67 13.14 -5.07
CA GLN A 838 -21.23 12.89 -6.41
C GLN A 838 -20.26 13.25 -7.55
N LEU A 839 -19.09 13.81 -7.24
CA LEU A 839 -18.08 14.18 -8.23
C LEU A 839 -17.24 12.96 -8.64
N SER A 840 -16.92 12.84 -9.93
CA SER A 840 -15.97 11.83 -10.44
C SER A 840 -14.56 12.09 -9.90
N GLY A 841 -13.65 11.10 -9.96
CA GLY A 841 -12.25 11.29 -9.53
C GLY A 841 -11.54 12.47 -10.22
N GLY A 842 -11.82 12.70 -11.51
CA GLY A 842 -11.34 13.86 -12.26
C GLY A 842 -11.90 15.20 -11.76
N MET A 843 -13.17 15.23 -11.40
CA MET A 843 -13.79 16.40 -10.76
C MET A 843 -13.24 16.63 -9.34
N LYS A 844 -13.00 15.52 -8.61
CA LYS A 844 -12.10 15.33 -7.46
C LYS A 844 -10.84 16.22 -7.56
N GLN A 845 -10.02 15.89 -8.54
CA GLN A 845 -8.74 16.53 -8.77
C GLN A 845 -8.87 18.00 -9.22
N ARG A 846 -9.85 18.33 -10.05
CA ARG A 846 -10.13 19.73 -10.42
C ARG A 846 -10.53 20.58 -9.21
N LEU A 847 -11.31 20.02 -8.28
CA LEU A 847 -11.70 20.69 -7.04
C LEU A 847 -10.47 20.96 -6.16
N ALA A 848 -9.56 19.98 -6.04
CA ALA A 848 -8.29 20.15 -5.36
C ALA A 848 -7.42 21.24 -5.98
N LEU A 849 -7.33 21.27 -7.30
CA LEU A 849 -6.64 22.32 -8.03
C LEU A 849 -7.30 23.70 -7.82
N ALA A 850 -8.63 23.79 -7.78
CA ALA A 850 -9.33 25.04 -7.49
C ALA A 850 -8.98 25.57 -6.09
N VAL A 851 -8.95 24.70 -5.08
CA VAL A 851 -8.55 25.04 -3.71
C VAL A 851 -7.08 25.46 -3.63
N ALA A 852 -6.21 24.82 -4.41
CA ALA A 852 -4.80 25.19 -4.52
C ALA A 852 -4.64 26.60 -5.14
N LEU A 853 -5.47 26.97 -6.11
CA LEU A 853 -5.42 28.24 -6.83
C LEU A 853 -6.09 29.44 -6.14
N LEU A 854 -6.82 29.22 -5.04
CA LEU A 854 -7.58 30.26 -4.34
C LEU A 854 -6.77 31.51 -4.01
N ALA A 855 -5.56 31.35 -3.46
CA ALA A 855 -4.67 32.46 -3.08
C ALA A 855 -3.79 32.97 -4.24
N ASP A 856 -4.07 32.52 -5.47
CA ASP A 856 -3.28 32.78 -6.67
C ASP A 856 -1.76 32.53 -6.53
N PRO A 857 -1.33 31.41 -5.92
CA PRO A 857 0.07 31.19 -5.59
C PRO A 857 0.95 31.15 -6.86
N PRO A 858 2.21 31.64 -6.80
CA PRO A 858 3.17 31.50 -7.90
C PRO A 858 3.73 30.08 -8.07
N LEU A 859 3.75 29.26 -7.01
CA LEU A 859 4.24 27.88 -7.02
C LEU A 859 3.11 26.88 -6.78
N LEU A 860 3.00 25.86 -7.63
CA LEU A 860 2.13 24.71 -7.45
C LEU A 860 2.96 23.46 -7.16
N LEU A 861 2.70 22.84 -6.01
CA LEU A 861 3.21 21.53 -5.63
C LEU A 861 2.14 20.49 -5.93
N LEU A 862 2.46 19.50 -6.74
CA LEU A 862 1.49 18.52 -7.23
C LEU A 862 2.00 17.11 -6.93
N ASP A 863 1.38 16.42 -5.97
CA ASP A 863 1.82 15.10 -5.54
C ASP A 863 1.03 14.01 -6.25
N GLU A 864 1.63 13.35 -7.24
CA GLU A 864 0.99 12.39 -8.15
C GLU A 864 -0.41 12.84 -8.61
N PRO A 865 -0.53 14.04 -9.22
CA PRO A 865 -1.81 14.75 -9.37
C PRO A 865 -2.80 14.10 -10.34
N THR A 866 -2.35 13.07 -11.05
CA THR A 866 -3.07 12.29 -12.04
C THR A 866 -3.31 10.85 -11.60
N SER A 867 -2.87 10.49 -10.38
CA SER A 867 -3.18 9.21 -9.75
C SER A 867 -4.71 9.12 -9.63
N ASN A 868 -5.28 7.98 -10.04
CA ASN A 868 -6.72 7.72 -10.08
C ASN A 868 -7.52 8.44 -11.20
N LEU A 869 -6.85 9.00 -12.22
CA LEU A 869 -7.50 9.53 -13.43
C LEU A 869 -7.38 8.56 -14.61
N ASP A 870 -8.47 8.38 -15.36
CA ASP A 870 -8.43 7.73 -16.67
C ASP A 870 -7.62 8.56 -17.70
N ALA A 871 -7.33 7.99 -18.87
CA ALA A 871 -6.46 8.63 -19.87
C ALA A 871 -7.05 9.93 -20.47
N ALA A 872 -8.38 10.08 -20.54
CA ALA A 872 -9.01 11.27 -21.07
C ALA A 872 -9.04 12.39 -20.01
N ALA A 873 -9.46 12.06 -18.79
CA ALA A 873 -9.42 12.96 -17.65
C ALA A 873 -7.98 13.41 -17.34
N ARG A 874 -6.99 12.52 -17.47
CA ARG A 874 -5.57 12.85 -17.30
C ARG A 874 -5.09 13.84 -18.35
N ARG A 875 -5.33 13.59 -19.65
CA ARG A 875 -4.92 14.51 -20.72
C ARG A 875 -5.53 15.90 -20.50
N SER A 876 -6.83 15.96 -20.23
CA SER A 876 -7.51 17.23 -19.95
C SER A 876 -6.99 17.93 -18.69
N PHE A 877 -6.58 17.18 -17.66
CA PHE A 877 -5.95 17.74 -16.47
C PHE A 877 -4.52 18.23 -16.73
N LEU A 878 -3.73 17.51 -17.53
CA LEU A 878 -2.39 17.94 -17.95
C LEU A 878 -2.45 19.19 -18.84
N GLU A 879 -3.42 19.28 -19.73
CA GLU A 879 -3.70 20.50 -20.51
C GLU A 879 -4.02 21.68 -19.59
N LEU A 880 -4.87 21.48 -18.59
CA LEU A 880 -5.17 22.49 -17.57
C LEU A 880 -3.91 22.93 -16.79
N LEU A 881 -3.03 22.00 -16.43
CA LEU A 881 -1.75 22.33 -15.80
C LEU A 881 -0.80 23.08 -16.76
N ALA A 882 -0.78 22.71 -18.04
CA ALA A 882 -0.02 23.40 -19.07
C ALA A 882 -0.55 24.82 -19.33
N ASP A 883 -1.87 25.03 -19.29
CA ASP A 883 -2.51 26.35 -19.33
C ASP A 883 -2.09 27.21 -18.15
N LEU A 884 -2.08 26.64 -16.93
CA LEU A 884 -1.62 27.34 -15.73
C LEU A 884 -0.14 27.72 -15.81
N LYS A 885 0.69 26.82 -16.33
CA LYS A 885 2.11 27.09 -16.59
C LYS A 885 2.29 28.22 -17.61
N ARG A 886 1.58 28.17 -18.75
CA ARG A 886 1.56 29.24 -19.76
C ARG A 886 1.07 30.57 -19.19
N ALA A 887 0.16 30.54 -18.22
CA ALA A 887 -0.28 31.70 -17.45
C ALA A 887 0.71 32.16 -16.36
N GLY A 888 1.95 31.65 -16.37
CA GLY A 888 3.05 32.09 -15.50
C GLY A 888 3.17 31.37 -14.15
N LYS A 889 2.44 30.26 -13.93
CA LYS A 889 2.58 29.44 -12.72
C LYS A 889 3.82 28.54 -12.79
N THR A 890 4.49 28.39 -11.66
CA THR A 890 5.67 27.53 -11.50
C THR A 890 5.22 26.18 -10.97
N LEU A 891 5.71 25.06 -11.50
CA LEU A 891 5.28 23.72 -11.12
C LEU A 891 6.43 22.90 -10.52
N LEU A 892 6.18 22.23 -9.39
CA LEU A 892 6.97 21.07 -8.95
C LEU A 892 6.00 19.90 -8.75
N PHE A 893 6.21 18.83 -9.49
CA PHE A 893 5.30 17.68 -9.44
C PHE A 893 6.03 16.36 -9.28
N THR A 894 5.41 15.41 -8.59
CA THR A 894 5.89 14.04 -8.46
C THR A 894 5.13 13.16 -9.43
N THR A 895 5.85 12.25 -10.08
CA THR A 895 5.25 11.27 -10.98
C THR A 895 6.15 10.05 -11.09
N HIS A 896 5.62 8.94 -11.58
CA HIS A 896 6.38 7.80 -12.06
C HIS A 896 6.22 7.62 -13.59
N ARG A 897 5.52 8.54 -14.26
CA ARG A 897 5.11 8.40 -15.67
C ARG A 897 5.87 9.32 -16.60
N ALA A 898 6.53 8.75 -17.59
CA ALA A 898 7.28 9.49 -18.60
C ALA A 898 6.43 10.47 -19.43
N GLU A 899 5.15 10.16 -19.66
CA GLU A 899 4.23 11.02 -20.42
C GLU A 899 3.99 12.38 -19.74
N GLU A 900 3.88 12.40 -18.41
CA GLU A 900 3.63 13.62 -17.63
C GLU A 900 4.89 14.47 -17.56
N VAL A 901 6.03 13.80 -17.41
CA VAL A 901 7.36 14.40 -17.52
C VAL A 901 7.51 15.07 -18.88
N ALA A 902 7.21 14.37 -19.98
CA ALA A 902 7.33 14.89 -21.33
C ALA A 902 6.35 16.05 -21.61
N ALA A 903 5.14 16.01 -21.04
CA ALA A 903 4.12 17.03 -21.28
C ALA A 903 4.34 18.34 -20.52
N LEU A 904 4.89 18.27 -19.29
CA LEU A 904 4.94 19.43 -18.40
C LEU A 904 6.36 19.86 -18.03
N ALA A 905 7.28 18.91 -17.80
CA ALA A 905 8.58 19.20 -17.20
C ALA A 905 9.56 19.81 -18.21
N GLU A 906 10.36 20.76 -17.72
CA GLU A 906 11.55 21.27 -18.42
C GLU A 906 12.82 20.63 -17.87
N ARG A 907 12.78 20.16 -16.62
CA ARG A 907 13.87 19.51 -15.91
C ARG A 907 13.31 18.41 -15.01
N VAL A 908 14.04 17.32 -14.88
CA VAL A 908 13.61 16.13 -14.15
C VAL A 908 14.73 15.68 -13.22
N LEU A 909 14.37 15.43 -11.97
CA LEU A 909 15.25 14.81 -10.99
C LEU A 909 14.79 13.36 -10.80
N VAL A 910 15.64 12.42 -11.19
CA VAL A 910 15.41 10.99 -10.98
C VAL A 910 15.85 10.61 -9.58
N LEU A 911 14.91 10.11 -8.78
CA LEU A 911 15.10 9.75 -7.39
C LEU A 911 15.12 8.23 -7.23
N GLU A 912 16.14 7.74 -6.54
CA GLU A 912 16.22 6.36 -6.08
C GLU A 912 16.74 6.33 -4.65
N ARG A 913 16.07 5.59 -3.76
CA ARG A 913 16.46 5.41 -2.34
C ARG A 913 16.85 6.74 -1.65
N GLY A 914 16.13 7.83 -1.95
CA GLY A 914 16.35 9.13 -1.32
C GLY A 914 17.52 9.97 -1.85
N ARG A 915 18.08 9.62 -3.02
CA ARG A 915 19.16 10.35 -3.69
C ARG A 915 18.78 10.71 -5.12
N VAL A 916 19.31 11.83 -5.61
CA VAL A 916 19.19 12.21 -7.02
C VAL A 916 20.22 11.42 -7.81
N LEU A 917 19.76 10.51 -8.67
CA LEU A 917 20.62 9.74 -9.57
C LEU A 917 20.96 10.54 -10.82
N ARG A 918 19.97 11.27 -11.35
CA ARG A 918 20.08 12.04 -12.58
C ARG A 918 19.30 13.33 -12.45
N ASP A 919 19.84 14.37 -13.06
CA ASP A 919 19.25 15.70 -13.11
C ASP A 919 19.50 16.26 -14.51
N GLY A 920 18.44 16.54 -15.25
CA GLY A 920 18.58 17.04 -16.61
C GLY A 920 17.25 17.26 -17.32
N ALA A 921 17.34 17.63 -18.60
CA ALA A 921 16.18 17.78 -19.46
C ALA A 921 15.47 16.44 -19.67
N PRO A 922 14.13 16.41 -19.83
CA PRO A 922 13.39 15.19 -20.13
C PRO A 922 13.97 14.36 -21.27
N GLN A 923 14.53 15.00 -22.31
CA GLN A 923 15.11 14.30 -23.47
C GLN A 923 16.41 13.55 -23.14
N ALA A 924 17.11 13.92 -22.06
CA ALA A 924 18.37 13.29 -21.62
C ALA A 924 18.15 12.04 -20.76
N LEU A 925 16.89 11.68 -20.47
CA LEU A 925 16.52 10.53 -19.63
C LEU A 925 16.46 9.21 -20.40
N ASP A 926 17.12 9.09 -21.57
CA ASP A 926 17.18 7.84 -22.32
C ASP A 926 18.06 6.82 -21.58
N ALA A 927 17.53 6.23 -20.51
CA ALA A 927 18.04 5.01 -19.91
C ALA A 927 17.78 3.89 -20.93
N GLY A 928 18.76 3.66 -21.81
CA GLY A 928 18.72 2.59 -22.78
C GLY A 928 18.22 1.28 -22.16
N ALA A 929 17.41 0.56 -22.92
CA ALA A 929 16.84 -0.71 -22.51
C ALA A 929 17.77 -1.86 -22.90
N ARG A 930 17.73 -2.93 -22.13
CA ARG A 930 18.39 -4.20 -22.45
C ARG A 930 17.37 -5.14 -23.05
N LEU A 931 17.59 -5.55 -24.28
CA LEU A 931 16.69 -6.44 -25.01
C LEU A 931 17.20 -7.88 -24.87
N ARG A 932 16.48 -8.72 -24.13
CA ARG A 932 16.72 -10.17 -24.04
C ARG A 932 15.98 -10.88 -25.17
N ILE A 933 16.67 -11.69 -25.95
CA ILE A 933 16.16 -12.36 -27.14
C ILE A 933 16.44 -13.87 -27.02
N PRO A 934 15.48 -14.68 -26.54
CA PRO A 934 15.58 -16.13 -26.53
C PRO A 934 15.71 -16.67 -27.95
N LEU A 935 16.72 -17.48 -28.22
CA LEU A 935 16.95 -18.10 -29.53
C LEU A 935 17.35 -19.57 -29.37
N GLY A 936 16.81 -20.41 -30.25
CA GLY A 936 17.22 -21.82 -30.37
C GLY A 936 18.72 -21.95 -30.67
N PRO A 937 19.35 -23.08 -30.29
CA PRO A 937 20.80 -23.28 -30.41
C PRO A 937 21.34 -23.11 -31.84
N GLU A 938 20.54 -23.36 -32.88
CA GLU A 938 20.95 -23.19 -34.28
C GLU A 938 20.92 -21.72 -34.77
N ALA A 939 20.09 -20.86 -34.18
CA ALA A 939 19.85 -19.48 -34.62
C ALA A 939 20.59 -18.41 -33.78
N ARG A 940 21.01 -18.77 -32.57
CA ARG A 940 21.64 -17.87 -31.57
C ARG A 940 22.96 -17.27 -32.04
N GLU A 941 23.69 -18.07 -32.77
CA GLU A 941 25.05 -17.82 -33.15
C GLU A 941 25.21 -16.90 -34.38
N PRO A 942 24.46 -17.15 -35.46
CA PRO A 942 24.30 -16.20 -36.56
C PRO A 942 23.77 -14.85 -36.10
N ALA A 943 22.83 -14.86 -35.16
CA ALA A 943 22.18 -13.66 -34.64
C ALA A 943 23.17 -12.76 -33.88
N CYS A 944 23.97 -13.37 -33.02
CA CYS A 944 24.98 -12.63 -32.25
C CYS A 944 26.03 -11.96 -33.15
N ARG A 945 26.48 -12.64 -34.21
CA ARG A 945 27.47 -12.07 -35.13
C ARG A 945 26.91 -10.95 -36.00
N LEU A 946 25.70 -11.13 -36.52
CA LEU A 946 25.03 -10.11 -37.33
C LEU A 946 24.81 -8.81 -36.54
N LEU A 947 24.36 -8.92 -35.30
CA LEU A 947 24.11 -7.77 -34.43
C LEU A 947 25.39 -7.06 -33.99
N ALA A 948 26.44 -7.82 -33.67
CA ALA A 948 27.75 -7.24 -33.34
C ALA A 948 28.38 -6.51 -34.55
N GLN A 949 28.25 -7.05 -35.76
CA GLN A 949 28.73 -6.41 -37.00
C GLN A 949 27.95 -5.13 -37.35
N ALA A 950 26.70 -5.01 -36.91
CA ALA A 950 25.89 -3.80 -37.05
C ALA A 950 26.10 -2.77 -35.92
N GLY A 951 27.09 -2.99 -35.04
CA GLY A 951 27.49 -2.06 -34.01
C GLY A 951 26.65 -2.09 -32.73
N PHE A 952 25.88 -3.16 -32.48
CA PHE A 952 25.17 -3.34 -31.22
C PHE A 952 26.05 -4.03 -30.17
N ASP A 953 25.91 -3.64 -28.91
CA ASP A 953 26.56 -4.30 -27.78
C ASP A 953 25.73 -5.53 -27.36
N VAL A 954 26.29 -6.73 -27.57
CA VAL A 954 25.58 -8.01 -27.45
C VAL A 954 26.32 -8.95 -26.50
N SER A 955 25.61 -9.47 -25.50
CA SER A 955 26.13 -10.46 -24.55
C SER A 955 25.27 -11.72 -24.53
N ARG A 956 25.86 -12.88 -24.19
CA ARG A 956 25.17 -14.18 -24.18
C ARG A 956 24.97 -14.65 -22.74
N ASN A 957 23.80 -15.18 -22.42
CA ASN A 957 23.59 -15.91 -21.17
C ASN A 957 22.52 -17.01 -21.35
N GLY A 958 22.93 -18.27 -21.20
CA GLY A 958 22.06 -19.43 -21.35
C GLY A 958 21.48 -19.55 -22.76
N THR A 959 20.14 -19.58 -22.85
CA THR A 959 19.40 -19.74 -24.11
C THR A 959 19.05 -18.42 -24.82
N ALA A 960 19.52 -17.27 -24.32
CA ALA A 960 19.15 -15.94 -24.84
C ALA A 960 20.37 -15.03 -25.16
N LEU A 961 20.17 -14.13 -26.12
CA LEU A 961 21.07 -13.00 -26.43
C LEU A 961 20.55 -11.72 -25.76
N TYR A 962 21.44 -10.91 -25.21
CA TYR A 962 21.09 -9.63 -24.60
C TYR A 962 21.73 -8.50 -25.41
N VAL A 963 20.91 -7.55 -25.86
CA VAL A 963 21.34 -6.47 -26.74
C VAL A 963 21.03 -5.13 -26.09
N GLN A 964 22.03 -4.28 -25.91
CA GLN A 964 21.82 -2.94 -25.36
C GLN A 964 21.33 -1.97 -26.43
N VAL A 965 20.19 -1.32 -26.17
CA VAL A 965 19.49 -0.47 -27.14
C VAL A 965 19.01 0.84 -26.53
N ALA A 966 19.31 1.96 -27.17
CA ALA A 966 18.70 3.26 -26.83
C ALA A 966 17.16 3.19 -27.00
N ALA A 967 16.38 3.97 -26.25
CA ALA A 967 14.92 3.80 -26.24
C ALA A 967 14.25 4.04 -27.60
N GLY A 968 14.88 4.86 -28.46
CA GLY A 968 14.46 5.09 -29.84
C GLY A 968 14.88 4.02 -30.86
N ARG A 969 15.74 3.05 -30.49
CA ARG A 969 16.28 2.02 -31.41
C ARG A 969 15.99 0.58 -30.98
N LYS A 970 15.04 0.37 -30.06
CA LYS A 970 14.67 -0.95 -29.50
C LYS A 970 14.33 -2.01 -30.55
N ALA A 971 13.73 -1.60 -31.67
CA ALA A 971 13.34 -2.51 -32.75
C ALA A 971 14.46 -2.78 -33.78
N ALA A 972 15.54 -2.01 -33.76
CA ALA A 972 16.58 -2.10 -34.79
C ALA A 972 17.33 -3.44 -34.78
N PRO A 973 17.68 -4.05 -33.62
CA PRO A 973 18.25 -5.40 -33.59
C PRO A 973 17.31 -6.46 -34.15
N LEU A 974 16.03 -6.40 -33.77
CA LEU A 974 15.01 -7.37 -34.21
C LEU A 974 14.77 -7.28 -35.71
N ALA A 975 14.70 -6.06 -36.24
CA ALA A 975 14.57 -5.83 -37.67
C ALA A 975 15.78 -6.37 -38.45
N LEU A 976 16.99 -6.20 -37.92
CA LEU A 976 18.21 -6.70 -38.54
C LEU A 976 18.26 -8.24 -38.56
N LEU A 977 17.88 -8.88 -37.45
CA LEU A 977 17.77 -10.35 -37.36
C LEU A 977 16.70 -10.90 -38.30
N ALA A 978 15.54 -10.24 -38.36
CA ALA A 978 14.45 -10.62 -39.25
C ALA A 978 14.84 -10.48 -40.74
N GLN A 979 15.58 -9.43 -41.10
CA GLN A 979 16.08 -9.24 -42.47
C GLN A 979 17.09 -10.32 -42.88
N ALA A 980 17.87 -10.84 -41.94
CA ALA A 980 18.76 -11.98 -42.16
C ALA A 980 18.04 -13.35 -42.07
N GLY A 981 16.71 -13.36 -41.93
CA GLY A 981 15.91 -14.58 -41.87
C GLY A 981 16.04 -15.36 -40.56
N ILE A 982 16.58 -14.74 -39.50
CA ILE A 982 16.69 -15.35 -38.18
C ILE A 982 15.38 -15.07 -37.45
N ALA A 983 14.59 -16.12 -37.25
CA ALA A 983 13.31 -16.02 -36.55
C ALA A 983 13.55 -15.74 -35.07
N VAL A 984 13.07 -14.59 -34.61
CA VAL A 984 12.96 -14.24 -33.19
C VAL A 984 11.52 -14.50 -32.78
N GLU A 985 11.30 -15.58 -32.03
CA GLU A 985 9.93 -15.98 -31.62
C GLU A 985 9.43 -15.17 -30.42
N ASN A 986 10.34 -14.77 -29.53
CA ASN A 986 10.06 -13.94 -28.36
C ASN A 986 11.23 -13.01 -28.07
N PHE A 987 10.97 -11.90 -27.37
CA PHE A 987 11.99 -11.03 -26.78
C PHE A 987 11.39 -10.29 -25.58
N ASP A 988 12.23 -10.01 -24.59
CA ASP A 988 11.87 -9.26 -23.39
C ASP A 988 12.69 -7.97 -23.33
N LEU A 989 12.07 -6.88 -22.92
CA LEU A 989 12.73 -5.59 -22.77
C LEU A 989 12.94 -5.30 -21.27
N GLU A 990 14.16 -5.53 -20.79
CA GLU A 990 14.61 -5.11 -19.47
C GLU A 990 14.90 -3.60 -19.53
N THR A 991 13.94 -2.76 -19.14
CA THR A 991 14.26 -1.37 -18.79
C THR A 991 15.13 -1.39 -17.54
N GLY A 992 16.15 -0.53 -17.47
CA GLY A 992 17.20 -0.54 -16.43
C GLY A 992 16.76 -0.29 -14.98
N ASP A 993 15.55 -0.68 -14.60
CA ASP A 993 15.01 -0.71 -13.23
C ASP A 993 15.24 -2.08 -12.55
N SER A 994 16.18 -2.88 -13.07
CA SER A 994 16.61 -4.14 -12.47
C SER A 994 18.14 -4.21 -12.40
N GLN A 995 18.71 -3.44 -11.47
CA GLN A 995 19.96 -3.79 -10.79
C GLN A 995 19.82 -3.56 -9.28
#